data_AF-A0A078I4L3-F1
#
_entry.id   AF-A0A078I4L3-F1
#
_cell.length_a   1.000
_cell.length_b   1.000
_cell.length_c   1.000
_cell.angle_alpha   90.00
_cell.angle_beta   90.00
_cell.angle_gamma   90.00
#
_symmetry.space_group_name_H-M   'P 1'
#
loop_
_entity.id
_entity.type
_entity.pdbx_description
1 polymer ?
#
loop_
_entity_poly.entity_id
_entity_poly.type
_entity_poly.pdbx_seq_one_letter_code
_entity_poly.pdbx_strand_id
1 'polypeptide(L)'
;MAVVNNLGSCLKISYVIFAFCSAFFLGALKGLIVGPIAGLTLIAGNVGVILGLFPAHVTWTVYTVAKTNRFDIPLKLAILVALPALFGIWLGLSIAVSVLVGVGYGFFTPWISAFEAFRQDTESNKFFHCLVDGTWGTIKGSCTVVTDFADLCYHSYPLYLKELRESPASDELQTLRLIHVPGCIIVGIIGLVIDIPLFTAIAVVKSPYLLFKGWFRLAQDAINREGPFLEIACIPVAGLTILLWPIIVIGFVLTTIFASIFVGLYGAVVVFQERSFRRGVSYVIAVVGEFDEYTNDWLYLREGTIFPKPRYRMTNGSFSSEVSVVVHPSAVSRVNSSGSVEPPAMLVPSLVRSVSVRGAIQEVRMVQIWEHMMGWFEMEGKELLDQGVLTPADLYESLKGRHGNESSIISVGLPSYALLHTLLRSIKAGAHGVLLLDGSEVTHLNRPQDKFLDWFFNPIMVLKDQIRVIKLGESEVRYLEKVVLFGNHEQRMEAWDNSGNLPQENLRAAQIQGISRRMMGMVRSVSKLPTYRRRFRQVVKALITYWLEKQGLNRTGSMSSGDFIEEPGVTTDEIDEAVQNMIIENGAYPSPLGYGGFPKSVCTSDGDIINIDVTVYLNGYNGDTSATFFCGDVDEKAKKLVQVTKESLDKAISICGAGVKYKKIGKTIHDHADKHKYGVVRQFVGHGIGRVFHSDPVVLHFRNNEAGRMVLNQTFTIEPMLTVGSIKPVMWDDDWTVITEDASLSAQFEHTILITKHGAEILTNC
;
A
#
# COMPACT_ATOMS: atom_id res chain seq x y z
N MET A 1 -32.05 -24.93 29.96
CA MET A 1 -31.57 -24.02 28.90
C MET A 1 -30.13 -23.54 29.12
N ALA A 2 -29.70 -23.17 30.34
CA ALA A 2 -28.30 -22.78 30.59
C ALA A 2 -27.25 -23.88 30.28
N VAL A 3 -27.58 -25.15 30.52
CA VAL A 3 -26.70 -26.30 30.21
C VAL A 3 -26.57 -26.56 28.70
N VAL A 4 -27.64 -26.34 27.92
CA VAL A 4 -27.65 -26.51 26.46
C VAL A 4 -26.85 -25.40 25.77
N ASN A 5 -26.93 -24.17 26.29
CA ASN A 5 -26.09 -23.05 25.82
C ASN A 5 -24.60 -23.26 26.14
N ASN A 6 -24.28 -23.91 27.27
CA ASN A 6 -22.90 -24.27 27.62
C ASN A 6 -22.35 -25.39 26.72
N LEU A 7 -23.19 -26.37 26.36
CA LEU A 7 -22.81 -27.48 25.46
C LEU A 7 -22.58 -26.98 24.03
N GLY A 8 -23.43 -26.09 23.52
CA GLY A 8 -23.26 -25.47 22.21
C GLY A 8 -22.02 -24.58 22.10
N SER A 9 -21.71 -23.82 23.17
CA SER A 9 -20.47 -23.03 23.24
C SER A 9 -19.22 -23.90 23.35
N CYS A 10 -19.28 -24.99 24.12
CA CYS A 10 -18.18 -25.96 24.24
C CYS A 10 -17.91 -26.67 22.89
N LEU A 11 -18.95 -27.06 22.15
CA LEU A 11 -18.84 -27.65 20.82
C LEU A 11 -18.24 -26.67 19.81
N LYS A 12 -18.61 -25.39 19.86
CA LYS A 12 -18.01 -24.34 19.00
C LYS A 12 -16.54 -24.13 19.31
N ILE A 13 -16.15 -24.06 20.58
CA ILE A 13 -14.75 -23.93 21.01
C ILE A 13 -13.95 -25.17 20.56
N SER A 14 -14.50 -26.37 20.75
CA SER A 14 -13.87 -27.62 20.31
C SER A 14 -13.69 -27.67 18.80
N TYR A 15 -14.67 -27.20 18.02
CA TYR A 15 -14.57 -27.11 16.57
C TYR A 15 -13.50 -26.11 16.12
N VAL A 16 -13.41 -24.93 16.74
CA VAL A 16 -12.36 -23.93 16.43
C VAL A 16 -10.97 -24.47 16.73
N ILE A 17 -10.79 -25.13 17.87
CA ILE A 17 -9.52 -25.77 18.23
C ILE A 17 -9.17 -26.87 17.21
N PHE A 18 -10.13 -27.72 16.88
CA PHE A 18 -9.94 -28.78 15.89
C PHE A 18 -9.60 -28.23 14.50
N ALA A 19 -10.28 -27.18 14.04
CA ALA A 19 -10.03 -26.52 12.76
C ALA A 19 -8.65 -25.87 12.73
N PHE A 20 -8.25 -25.18 13.80
CA PHE A 20 -6.90 -24.61 13.93
C PHE A 20 -5.82 -25.69 13.90
N CYS A 21 -5.97 -26.75 14.70
CA CYS A 21 -5.01 -27.86 14.70
C CYS A 21 -4.94 -28.54 13.32
N SER A 22 -6.09 -28.73 12.66
CA SER A 22 -6.15 -29.30 11.32
C SER A 22 -5.42 -28.42 10.30
N ALA A 23 -5.68 -27.11 10.28
CA ALA A 23 -4.99 -26.15 9.43
C ALA A 23 -3.48 -26.11 9.70
N PHE A 24 -3.09 -26.19 10.98
CA PHE A 24 -1.69 -26.21 11.39
C PHE A 24 -0.95 -27.44 10.85
N PHE A 25 -1.50 -28.64 11.05
CA PHE A 25 -0.86 -29.89 10.57
C PHE A 25 -0.92 -30.03 9.05
N LEU A 26 -2.04 -29.67 8.42
CA LEU A 26 -2.14 -29.69 6.96
C LEU A 26 -1.23 -28.66 6.30
N GLY A 27 -1.11 -27.47 6.88
CA GLY A 27 -0.17 -26.46 6.43
C GLY A 27 1.28 -26.90 6.56
N ALA A 28 1.65 -27.58 7.66
CA ALA A 28 2.97 -28.17 7.82
C ALA A 28 3.23 -29.27 6.77
N LEU A 29 2.26 -30.15 6.53
CA LEU A 29 2.34 -31.20 5.49
C LEU A 29 2.50 -30.58 4.10
N LYS A 30 1.73 -29.55 3.79
CA LYS A 30 1.83 -28.80 2.54
C LYS A 30 3.18 -28.10 2.39
N GLY A 31 3.70 -27.50 3.46
CA GLY A 31 5.06 -26.96 3.53
C GLY A 31 6.12 -28.03 3.25
N LEU A 32 5.93 -29.27 3.68
CA LEU A 32 6.84 -30.38 3.39
C LEU A 32 6.74 -30.91 1.95
N ILE A 33 5.58 -30.84 1.31
CA ILE A 33 5.36 -31.36 -0.05
C ILE A 33 5.67 -30.29 -1.11
N VAL A 34 5.05 -29.12 -1.00
CA VAL A 34 5.16 -28.00 -1.95
C VAL A 34 6.41 -27.18 -1.68
N GLY A 35 6.82 -27.08 -0.42
CA GLY A 35 7.92 -26.21 -0.02
C GLY A 35 9.27 -26.56 -0.61
N PRO A 36 9.67 -27.84 -0.75
CA PRO A 36 10.89 -28.19 -1.47
C PRO A 36 10.87 -27.70 -2.93
N ILE A 37 9.73 -27.77 -3.62
CA ILE A 37 9.61 -27.32 -5.02
C ILE A 37 9.73 -25.80 -5.11
N ALA A 38 8.96 -25.07 -4.29
CA ALA A 38 9.00 -23.61 -4.26
C ALA A 38 10.36 -23.07 -3.79
N GLY A 39 10.94 -23.71 -2.76
CA GLY A 39 12.26 -23.40 -2.23
C GLY A 39 13.37 -23.66 -3.25
N LEU A 40 13.38 -24.82 -3.91
CA LEU A 40 14.36 -25.13 -4.96
C LEU A 40 14.24 -24.18 -6.15
N THR A 41 13.01 -23.83 -6.56
CA THR A 41 12.77 -22.86 -7.63
C THR A 41 13.39 -21.51 -7.29
N LEU A 42 13.18 -21.02 -6.06
CA LEU A 42 13.76 -19.77 -5.58
C LEU A 42 15.29 -19.85 -5.50
N ILE A 43 15.83 -20.92 -4.89
CA ILE A 43 17.28 -21.10 -4.72
C ILE A 43 17.98 -21.18 -6.07
N ALA A 44 17.51 -22.05 -6.96
CA ALA A 44 18.09 -22.23 -8.28
C ALA A 44 17.98 -20.93 -9.12
N GLY A 45 16.84 -20.25 -9.04
CA GLY A 45 16.63 -18.95 -9.68
C GLY A 45 17.61 -17.89 -9.19
N ASN A 46 17.68 -17.66 -7.88
CA ASN A 46 18.58 -16.65 -7.30
C ASN A 46 20.05 -16.98 -7.53
N VAL A 47 20.45 -18.25 -7.35
CA VAL A 47 21.82 -18.69 -7.63
C VAL A 47 22.15 -18.52 -9.12
N GLY A 48 21.20 -18.82 -10.02
CA GLY A 48 21.34 -18.58 -11.45
C GLY A 48 21.54 -17.09 -11.78
N VAL A 49 20.75 -16.20 -11.17
CA VAL A 49 20.91 -14.74 -11.31
C VAL A 49 22.26 -14.29 -10.77
N ILE A 50 22.66 -14.75 -9.58
CA ILE A 50 23.95 -14.42 -8.96
C ILE A 50 25.08 -14.82 -9.91
N LEU A 51 25.17 -16.10 -10.29
CA LEU A 51 26.27 -16.61 -11.11
C LEU A 51 26.26 -16.01 -12.52
N GLY A 52 25.08 -15.80 -13.11
CA GLY A 52 24.93 -15.24 -14.46
C GLY A 52 25.31 -13.77 -14.55
N LEU A 53 24.93 -12.95 -13.56
CA LEU A 53 25.24 -11.52 -13.54
C LEU A 53 26.56 -11.18 -12.83
N PHE A 54 27.15 -12.11 -12.09
CA PHE A 54 28.39 -11.85 -11.34
C PHE A 54 29.53 -11.31 -12.22
N PRO A 55 29.84 -11.87 -13.42
CA PRO A 55 30.87 -11.29 -14.28
C PRO A 55 30.58 -9.84 -14.66
N ALA A 56 29.32 -9.53 -15.02
CA ALA A 56 28.90 -8.17 -15.35
C ALA A 56 29.02 -7.23 -14.15
N HIS A 57 28.62 -7.68 -12.95
CA HIS A 57 28.76 -6.90 -11.71
C HIS A 57 30.21 -6.60 -11.37
N VAL A 58 31.10 -7.60 -11.51
CA VAL A 58 32.55 -7.42 -11.34
C VAL A 58 33.07 -6.39 -12.34
N THR A 59 32.74 -6.53 -13.62
CA THR A 59 33.17 -5.58 -14.67
C THR A 59 32.64 -4.17 -14.41
N TRP A 60 31.35 -4.01 -14.08
CA TRP A 60 30.77 -2.69 -13.79
C TRP A 60 31.38 -2.03 -12.56
N THR A 61 31.67 -2.80 -11.51
CA THR A 61 32.33 -2.30 -10.29
C THR A 61 33.73 -1.82 -10.58
N VAL A 62 34.54 -2.66 -11.23
CA VAL A 62 35.93 -2.33 -11.60
C VAL A 62 35.95 -1.11 -12.51
N TYR A 63 35.07 -1.06 -13.51
CA TYR A 63 34.92 0.10 -14.40
C TYR A 63 34.57 1.38 -13.63
N THR A 64 33.65 1.29 -12.66
CA THR A 64 33.20 2.44 -11.86
C THR A 64 34.31 2.96 -10.95
N VAL A 65 35.04 2.06 -10.27
CA VAL A 65 36.19 2.43 -9.42
C VAL A 65 37.31 3.04 -10.25
N ALA A 66 37.56 2.52 -11.46
CA ALA A 66 38.57 3.09 -12.35
C ALA A 66 38.20 4.51 -12.82
N LYS A 67 36.94 4.71 -13.23
CA LYS A 67 36.45 5.94 -13.88
C LYS A 67 35.97 7.04 -12.91
N THR A 68 35.68 6.73 -11.65
CA THR A 68 35.22 7.75 -10.69
C THR A 68 36.30 8.79 -10.42
N ASN A 69 35.93 10.06 -10.33
CA ASN A 69 36.85 11.16 -9.99
C ASN A 69 36.96 11.40 -8.47
N ARG A 70 36.20 10.63 -7.67
CA ARG A 70 36.13 10.81 -6.21
C ARG A 70 37.33 10.27 -5.44
N PHE A 71 38.10 9.36 -6.04
CA PHE A 71 39.22 8.66 -5.39
C PHE A 71 40.54 9.02 -6.04
N ASP A 72 41.60 9.19 -5.25
CA ASP A 72 42.96 9.30 -5.77
C ASP A 72 43.49 7.97 -6.34
N ILE A 73 44.57 8.05 -7.10
CA ILE A 73 45.19 6.87 -7.75
C ILE A 73 45.59 5.80 -6.72
N PRO A 74 46.21 6.13 -5.56
CA PRO A 74 46.51 5.15 -4.52
C PRO A 74 45.28 4.46 -3.94
N LEU A 75 44.19 5.18 -3.64
CA LEU A 75 42.95 4.60 -3.11
C LEU A 75 42.30 3.68 -4.13
N LYS A 76 42.28 4.07 -5.42
CA LYS A 76 41.78 3.21 -6.49
C LYS A 76 42.56 1.89 -6.55
N LEU A 77 43.89 1.95 -6.48
CA LEU A 77 44.73 0.74 -6.51
C LEU A 77 44.47 -0.14 -5.28
N ALA A 78 44.38 0.44 -4.09
CA ALA A 78 44.09 -0.30 -2.86
C ALA A 78 42.72 -1.00 -2.92
N ILE A 79 41.68 -0.30 -3.40
CA ILE A 79 40.34 -0.89 -3.60
C ILE A 79 40.42 -2.03 -4.63
N LEU A 80 41.09 -1.82 -5.76
CA LEU A 80 41.24 -2.84 -6.81
C LEU A 80 41.96 -4.11 -6.32
N VAL A 81 42.93 -3.98 -5.40
CA VAL A 81 43.62 -5.13 -4.78
C VAL A 81 42.70 -5.87 -3.78
N ALA A 82 41.86 -5.15 -3.04
CA ALA A 82 40.94 -5.75 -2.07
C ALA A 82 39.69 -6.38 -2.72
N LEU A 83 39.27 -5.87 -3.88
CA LEU A 83 38.03 -6.26 -4.57
C LEU A 83 37.91 -7.77 -4.85
N PRO A 84 38.94 -8.50 -5.31
CA PRO A 84 38.82 -9.95 -5.54
C PRO A 84 38.41 -10.74 -4.30
N ALA A 85 38.98 -10.42 -3.14
CA ALA A 85 38.61 -11.08 -1.88
C ALA A 85 37.17 -10.72 -1.47
N LEU A 86 36.78 -9.45 -1.63
CA LEU A 86 35.41 -9.00 -1.35
C LEU A 86 34.39 -9.67 -2.27
N PHE A 87 34.70 -9.83 -3.56
CA PHE A 87 33.84 -10.54 -4.50
C PHE A 87 33.67 -12.02 -4.13
N GLY A 88 34.74 -12.69 -3.71
CA GLY A 88 34.67 -14.08 -3.24
C GLY A 88 33.79 -14.23 -1.99
N ILE A 89 33.98 -13.36 -0.99
CA ILE A 89 33.15 -13.35 0.22
C ILE A 89 31.69 -13.05 -0.11
N TRP A 90 31.45 -12.03 -0.95
CA TRP A 90 30.09 -11.62 -1.31
C TRP A 90 29.35 -12.69 -2.12
N LEU A 91 30.04 -13.39 -3.02
CA LEU A 91 29.49 -14.51 -3.77
C LEU A 91 29.05 -15.64 -2.84
N GLY A 92 29.94 -16.08 -1.95
CA GLY A 92 29.64 -17.13 -0.98
C GLY A 92 28.48 -16.76 -0.05
N LEU A 93 28.49 -15.54 0.48
CA LEU A 93 27.43 -15.03 1.35
C LEU A 93 26.08 -14.94 0.62
N SER A 94 26.07 -14.45 -0.62
CA SER A 94 24.84 -14.32 -1.43
C SER A 94 24.20 -15.67 -1.72
N ILE A 95 25.02 -16.70 -1.99
CA ILE A 95 24.54 -18.08 -2.18
C ILE A 95 23.97 -18.64 -0.86
N ALA A 96 24.70 -18.49 0.25
CA ALA A 96 24.25 -18.97 1.56
C ALA A 96 22.93 -18.32 2.00
N VAL A 97 22.80 -17.00 1.83
CA VAL A 97 21.57 -16.25 2.12
C VAL A 97 20.43 -16.70 1.20
N SER A 98 20.69 -16.95 -0.10
CA SER A 98 19.68 -17.45 -1.03
C SER A 98 19.13 -18.82 -0.61
N VAL A 99 20.00 -19.72 -0.12
CA VAL A 99 19.57 -21.01 0.44
C VAL A 99 18.69 -20.82 1.67
N LEU A 100 19.12 -19.99 2.62
CA LEU A 100 18.36 -19.72 3.84
C LEU A 100 16.97 -19.13 3.54
N VAL A 101 16.91 -18.12 2.66
CA VAL A 101 15.67 -17.47 2.23
C VAL A 101 14.78 -18.45 1.47
N GLY A 102 15.34 -19.28 0.58
CA GLY A 102 14.57 -20.27 -0.15
C GLY A 102 13.97 -21.35 0.73
N VAL A 103 14.71 -21.85 1.72
CA VAL A 103 14.20 -22.80 2.72
C VAL A 103 13.09 -22.16 3.55
N GLY A 104 13.30 -20.94 4.05
CA GLY A 104 12.29 -20.22 4.83
C GLY A 104 11.02 -19.93 4.03
N TYR A 105 11.16 -19.36 2.83
CA TYR A 105 10.04 -19.06 1.93
C TYR A 105 9.29 -20.33 1.53
N GLY A 106 10.03 -21.38 1.14
CA GLY A 106 9.46 -22.67 0.74
C GLY A 106 8.67 -23.32 1.87
N PHE A 107 9.13 -23.24 3.12
CA PHE A 107 8.43 -23.86 4.23
C PHE A 107 7.25 -23.03 4.75
N PHE A 108 7.44 -21.74 4.98
CA PHE A 108 6.44 -20.90 5.64
C PHE A 108 5.33 -20.39 4.70
N THR A 109 5.62 -20.14 3.42
CA THR A 109 4.60 -19.58 2.50
C THR A 109 3.46 -20.57 2.21
N PRO A 110 3.71 -21.85 1.87
CA PRO A 110 2.63 -22.82 1.75
C PRO A 110 1.90 -23.03 3.07
N TRP A 111 2.60 -22.97 4.20
CA TRP A 111 1.99 -23.09 5.52
C TRP A 111 0.98 -21.97 5.77
N ILE A 112 1.34 -20.72 5.49
CA ILE A 112 0.43 -19.57 5.61
C ILE A 112 -0.74 -19.70 4.63
N SER A 113 -0.51 -20.13 3.39
CA SER A 113 -1.58 -20.31 2.39
C SER A 113 -2.66 -21.32 2.84
N ALA A 114 -2.28 -22.33 3.63
CA ALA A 114 -3.21 -23.30 4.20
C ALA A 114 -4.15 -22.65 5.24
N PHE A 115 -3.63 -21.70 6.03
CA PHE A 115 -4.46 -20.91 6.95
C PHE A 115 -5.38 -19.94 6.21
N GLU A 116 -4.94 -19.36 5.09
CA GLU A 116 -5.78 -18.52 4.23
C GLU A 116 -6.91 -19.30 3.57
N ALA A 117 -6.68 -20.54 3.14
CA ALA A 117 -7.71 -21.41 2.58
C ALA A 117 -8.79 -21.79 3.62
N PHE A 118 -8.41 -21.99 4.89
CA PHE A 118 -9.36 -22.23 5.99
C PHE A 118 -10.27 -21.01 6.29
N ARG A 119 -9.97 -19.83 5.74
CA ARG A 119 -10.77 -18.60 5.86
C ARG A 119 -12.02 -18.61 4.97
N GLN A 120 -12.03 -19.39 3.89
CA GLN A 120 -13.13 -19.41 2.92
C GLN A 120 -14.30 -20.28 3.43
N ASP A 121 -15.52 -19.74 3.36
CA ASP A 121 -16.71 -20.26 4.06
C ASP A 121 -17.47 -21.36 3.29
N THR A 122 -16.79 -22.12 2.43
CA THR A 122 -17.41 -23.23 1.67
C THR A 122 -17.44 -24.52 2.49
N GLU A 123 -18.63 -25.02 2.82
CA GLU A 123 -18.80 -26.17 3.73
C GLU A 123 -18.41 -27.54 3.14
N SER A 124 -18.26 -27.67 1.82
CA SER A 124 -18.24 -29.01 1.19
C SER A 124 -16.87 -29.66 0.98
N ASN A 125 -15.72 -28.96 1.10
CA ASN A 125 -14.38 -29.58 0.88
C ASN A 125 -13.21 -28.85 1.57
N LYS A 126 -13.41 -28.24 2.75
CA LYS A 126 -12.40 -27.40 3.45
C LYS A 126 -11.00 -28.00 3.54
N PHE A 127 -10.89 -29.31 3.78
CA PHE A 127 -9.60 -30.01 3.90
C PHE A 127 -8.86 -30.17 2.56
N PHE A 128 -9.59 -30.36 1.46
CA PHE A 128 -9.01 -30.48 0.12
C PHE A 128 -8.52 -29.12 -0.38
N HIS A 129 -9.33 -28.09 -0.21
CA HIS A 129 -8.96 -26.70 -0.51
C HIS A 129 -7.71 -26.25 0.26
N CYS A 130 -7.57 -26.63 1.53
CA CYS A 130 -6.36 -26.37 2.31
C CYS A 130 -5.07 -26.93 1.66
N LEU A 131 -5.15 -28.08 0.99
CA LEU A 131 -4.02 -28.72 0.32
C LEU A 131 -3.76 -28.13 -1.08
N VAL A 132 -4.82 -27.77 -1.81
CA VAL A 132 -4.73 -27.34 -3.22
C VAL A 132 -4.57 -25.84 -3.37
N ASP A 133 -5.34 -25.04 -2.64
CA ASP A 133 -5.44 -23.60 -2.86
C ASP A 133 -4.18 -22.88 -2.42
N GLY A 134 -3.67 -21.94 -3.21
CA GLY A 134 -2.40 -21.27 -2.91
C GLY A 134 -1.14 -22.13 -3.12
N THR A 135 -1.24 -23.41 -3.49
CA THR A 135 -0.08 -24.23 -3.89
C THR A 135 0.58 -23.67 -5.14
N TRP A 136 -0.21 -23.48 -6.20
CA TRP A 136 0.29 -22.86 -7.44
C TRP A 136 0.68 -21.40 -7.21
N GLY A 137 -0.09 -20.68 -6.38
CA GLY A 137 0.22 -19.32 -5.96
C GLY A 137 1.58 -19.21 -5.28
N THR A 138 1.96 -20.17 -4.44
CA THR A 138 3.27 -20.20 -3.76
C THR A 138 4.41 -20.40 -4.74
N ILE A 139 4.25 -21.29 -5.72
CA ILE A 139 5.25 -21.52 -6.78
C ILE A 139 5.38 -20.27 -7.66
N LYS A 140 4.27 -19.69 -8.12
CA LYS A 140 4.28 -18.42 -8.87
C LYS A 140 4.91 -17.27 -8.07
N GLY A 141 4.65 -17.23 -6.77
CA GLY A 141 5.27 -16.30 -5.83
C GLY A 141 6.79 -16.49 -5.77
N SER A 142 7.29 -17.72 -5.75
CA SER A 142 8.73 -18.00 -5.79
C SER A 142 9.39 -17.45 -7.07
N CYS A 143 8.75 -17.62 -8.23
CA CYS A 143 9.20 -17.03 -9.49
C CYS A 143 9.18 -15.49 -9.45
N THR A 144 8.19 -14.91 -8.76
CA THR A 144 8.08 -13.47 -8.58
C THR A 144 9.23 -12.93 -7.74
N VAL A 145 9.58 -13.61 -6.64
CA VAL A 145 10.73 -13.25 -5.79
C VAL A 145 12.05 -13.31 -6.57
N VAL A 146 12.24 -14.36 -7.38
CA VAL A 146 13.43 -14.47 -8.26
C VAL A 146 13.46 -13.34 -9.27
N THR A 147 12.32 -12.99 -9.86
CA THR A 147 12.21 -11.88 -10.82
C THR A 147 12.55 -10.55 -10.15
N ASP A 148 12.07 -10.31 -8.93
CA ASP A 148 12.36 -9.09 -8.17
C ASP A 148 13.84 -8.97 -7.81
N PHE A 149 14.47 -10.09 -7.45
CA PHE A 149 15.90 -10.15 -7.22
C PHE A 149 16.71 -9.92 -8.51
N ALA A 150 16.27 -10.51 -9.63
CA ALA A 150 16.87 -10.29 -10.94
C ALA A 150 16.77 -8.82 -11.37
N ASP A 151 15.61 -8.19 -11.20
CA ASP A 151 15.41 -6.77 -11.52
C ASP A 151 16.33 -5.87 -10.69
N LEU A 152 16.50 -6.18 -9.39
CA LEU A 152 17.42 -5.47 -8.51
C LEU A 152 18.88 -5.59 -9.00
N CYS A 153 19.32 -6.81 -9.30
CA CYS A 153 20.68 -7.08 -9.76
C CYS A 153 20.96 -6.51 -11.15
N TYR A 154 20.01 -6.63 -12.08
CA TYR A 154 20.21 -6.22 -13.45
C TYR A 154 20.08 -4.70 -13.64
N HIS A 155 19.26 -4.04 -12.83
CA HIS A 155 18.96 -2.65 -13.07
C HIS A 155 19.32 -1.69 -11.93
N SER A 156 18.99 -2.03 -10.69
CA SER A 156 19.23 -1.12 -9.57
C SER A 156 20.72 -1.02 -9.27
N TYR A 157 21.43 -2.13 -9.35
CA TYR A 157 22.87 -2.17 -9.11
C TYR A 157 23.70 -1.31 -10.09
N PRO A 158 23.52 -1.40 -11.43
CA PRO A 158 24.18 -0.49 -12.36
C PRO A 158 23.85 0.99 -12.14
N LEU A 159 22.61 1.30 -11.75
CA LEU A 159 22.20 2.68 -11.44
C LEU A 159 22.96 3.24 -10.24
N TYR A 160 23.14 2.46 -9.17
CA TYR A 160 23.98 2.87 -8.03
C TYR A 160 25.43 3.13 -8.45
N LEU A 161 26.00 2.27 -9.30
CA LEU A 161 27.35 2.46 -9.81
C LEU A 161 27.46 3.68 -10.73
N LYS A 162 26.46 3.93 -11.58
CA LYS A 162 26.35 5.13 -12.41
C LYS A 162 26.33 6.40 -11.55
N GLU A 163 25.52 6.44 -10.50
CA GLU A 163 25.49 7.56 -9.56
C GLU A 163 26.81 7.77 -8.84
N LEU A 164 27.48 6.70 -8.39
CA LEU A 164 28.80 6.81 -7.76
C LEU A 164 29.85 7.42 -8.70
N ARG A 165 29.69 7.19 -10.01
CA ARG A 165 30.55 7.75 -11.05
C ARG A 165 30.20 9.19 -11.41
N GLU A 166 28.92 9.55 -11.43
CA GLU A 166 28.41 10.83 -11.97
C GLU A 166 28.03 11.86 -10.90
N SER A 167 27.97 11.49 -9.62
CA SER A 167 27.51 12.39 -8.54
C SER A 167 28.45 13.60 -8.36
N PRO A 168 27.96 14.84 -8.53
CA PRO A 168 28.72 16.07 -8.35
C PRO A 168 28.75 16.57 -6.89
N ALA A 169 28.19 15.81 -5.94
CA ALA A 169 27.91 16.32 -4.59
C ALA A 169 29.15 16.55 -3.70
N SER A 170 30.33 16.08 -4.10
CA SER A 170 31.59 16.47 -3.46
C SER A 170 32.76 16.21 -4.42
N ASP A 171 33.21 17.24 -5.15
CA ASP A 171 34.49 17.21 -5.89
C ASP A 171 35.73 17.20 -4.95
N GLU A 172 35.53 17.03 -3.64
CA GLU A 172 36.63 16.73 -2.72
C GLU A 172 37.16 15.32 -2.99
N LEU A 173 38.35 15.29 -3.59
CA LEU A 173 39.10 14.09 -3.89
C LEU A 173 39.48 13.39 -2.58
N GLN A 174 38.91 12.20 -2.34
CA GLN A 174 39.24 11.40 -1.17
C GLN A 174 40.60 10.75 -1.37
N THR A 175 41.57 11.16 -0.55
CA THR A 175 42.94 10.68 -0.63
C THR A 175 43.19 9.49 0.30
N LEU A 176 43.92 8.48 -0.19
CA LEU A 176 44.37 7.37 0.66
C LEU A 176 45.46 7.86 1.61
N ARG A 177 45.09 8.13 2.86
CA ARG A 177 46.04 8.51 3.90
C ARG A 177 46.54 7.27 4.63
N LEU A 178 47.65 6.71 4.15
CA LEU A 178 48.31 5.54 4.74
C LEU A 178 48.54 5.67 6.26
N ILE A 179 48.72 6.88 6.77
CA ILE A 179 48.97 7.14 8.19
C ILE A 179 47.80 6.71 9.11
N HIS A 180 46.56 6.71 8.61
CA HIS A 180 45.38 6.31 9.39
C HIS A 180 45.01 4.83 9.20
N VAL A 181 45.59 4.14 8.21
CA VAL A 181 45.25 2.74 7.87
C VAL A 181 45.51 1.77 9.04
N PRO A 182 46.66 1.82 9.75
CA PRO A 182 46.87 0.98 10.94
C PRO A 182 45.81 1.23 12.02
N GLY A 183 45.45 2.50 12.24
CA GLY A 183 44.39 2.87 13.18
C GLY A 183 43.01 2.32 12.78
N CYS A 184 42.68 2.33 11.48
CA CYS A 184 41.45 1.75 10.96
C CYS A 184 41.40 0.23 11.19
N ILE A 185 42.50 -0.48 10.92
CA ILE A 185 42.61 -1.94 11.13
C ILE A 185 42.44 -2.27 12.61
N ILE A 186 43.18 -1.58 13.49
CA ILE A 186 43.12 -1.81 14.93
C ILE A 186 41.71 -1.55 15.47
N VAL A 187 41.07 -0.41 15.11
CA VAL A 187 39.70 -0.12 15.56
C VAL A 187 38.69 -1.10 14.98
N GLY A 188 38.85 -1.53 13.73
CA GLY A 188 37.98 -2.56 13.14
C GLY A 188 38.06 -3.89 13.89
N ILE A 189 39.26 -4.34 14.26
CA ILE A 189 39.47 -5.55 15.08
C ILE A 189 38.87 -5.35 16.48
N ILE A 190 39.11 -4.20 17.12
CA ILE A 190 38.52 -3.87 18.43
C ILE A 190 36.99 -3.90 18.34
N GLY A 191 36.41 -3.33 17.29
CA GLY A 191 34.97 -3.35 17.03
C GLY A 191 34.42 -4.78 16.94
N LEU A 192 35.08 -5.67 16.18
CA LEU A 192 34.68 -7.08 16.11
C LEU A 192 34.78 -7.79 17.48
N VAL A 193 35.86 -7.56 18.22
CA VAL A 193 36.12 -8.21 19.52
C VAL A 193 35.17 -7.71 20.61
N ILE A 194 34.73 -6.46 20.56
CA ILE A 194 33.84 -5.86 21.56
C ILE A 194 32.37 -6.02 21.18
N ASP A 195 31.99 -5.67 19.95
CA ASP A 195 30.58 -5.56 19.57
C ASP A 195 29.95 -6.95 19.43
N ILE A 196 30.65 -7.94 18.86
CA ILE A 196 30.07 -9.29 18.70
C ILE A 196 29.68 -9.87 20.07
N PRO A 197 30.56 -9.96 21.09
CA PRO A 197 30.17 -10.50 22.39
C PRO A 197 29.13 -9.64 23.11
N LEU A 198 29.22 -8.30 23.08
CA LEU A 198 28.31 -7.43 23.81
C LEU A 198 26.91 -7.39 23.20
N PHE A 199 26.79 -7.29 21.87
CA PHE A 199 25.49 -7.40 21.19
C PHE A 199 24.87 -8.78 21.41
N THR A 200 25.68 -9.84 21.36
CA THR A 200 25.22 -11.20 21.68
C THR A 200 24.69 -11.27 23.11
N ALA A 201 25.44 -10.75 24.09
CA ALA A 201 25.04 -10.75 25.49
C ALA A 201 23.73 -9.96 25.70
N ILE A 202 23.62 -8.75 25.15
CA ILE A 202 22.41 -7.92 25.23
C ILE A 202 21.23 -8.66 24.60
N ALA A 203 21.40 -9.20 23.39
CA ALA A 203 20.36 -9.94 22.69
C ALA A 203 19.90 -11.17 23.47
N VAL A 204 20.83 -11.96 24.01
CA VAL A 204 20.52 -13.15 24.81
C VAL A 204 19.82 -12.78 26.12
N VAL A 205 20.29 -11.76 26.84
CA VAL A 205 19.68 -11.31 28.11
C VAL A 205 18.29 -10.72 27.89
N LYS A 206 18.06 -10.01 26.77
CA LYS A 206 16.77 -9.40 26.45
C LYS A 206 15.81 -10.33 25.73
N SER A 207 16.30 -11.44 25.14
CA SER A 207 15.46 -12.40 24.42
C SER A 207 14.32 -13.01 25.25
N PRO A 208 14.45 -13.31 26.57
CA PRO A 208 13.34 -13.78 27.38
C PRO A 208 12.28 -12.69 27.56
N TYR A 209 12.69 -11.43 27.73
CA TYR A 209 11.74 -10.31 27.82
C TYR A 209 10.97 -10.14 26.51
N LEU A 210 11.66 -10.20 25.36
CA LEU A 210 11.02 -10.17 24.04
C LEU A 210 10.05 -11.34 23.85
N LEU A 211 10.44 -12.54 24.30
CA LEU A 211 9.61 -13.74 24.23
C LEU A 211 8.34 -13.58 25.07
N PHE A 212 8.46 -13.38 26.38
CA PHE A 212 7.33 -13.35 27.29
C PHE A 212 6.44 -12.14 27.08
N LYS A 213 7.02 -10.95 26.85
CA LYS A 213 6.25 -9.72 26.60
C LYS A 213 5.57 -9.76 25.24
N GLY A 214 6.25 -10.28 24.22
CA GLY A 214 5.67 -10.49 22.90
C GLY A 214 4.49 -11.45 22.97
N TRP A 215 4.63 -12.59 23.64
CA TRP A 215 3.52 -13.51 23.89
C TRP A 215 2.37 -12.88 24.66
N PHE A 216 2.66 -12.19 25.77
CA PHE A 216 1.64 -11.52 26.57
C PHE A 216 0.84 -10.51 25.74
N ARG A 217 1.54 -9.69 24.94
CA ARG A 217 0.92 -8.71 24.05
C ARG A 217 0.10 -9.37 22.95
N LEU A 218 0.64 -10.36 22.24
CA LEU A 218 -0.10 -11.07 21.21
C LEU A 218 -1.33 -11.78 21.77
N ALA A 219 -1.25 -12.33 22.99
CA ALA A 219 -2.39 -12.92 23.67
C ALA A 219 -3.44 -11.86 24.07
N GLN A 220 -3.00 -10.70 24.53
CA GLN A 220 -3.90 -9.60 24.90
C GLN A 220 -4.57 -8.97 23.67
N ASP A 221 -3.83 -8.78 22.57
CA ASP A 221 -4.34 -8.31 21.29
C ASP A 221 -5.38 -9.30 20.73
N ALA A 222 -5.13 -10.61 20.89
CA ALA A 222 -6.09 -11.66 20.52
C ALA A 222 -7.38 -11.62 21.37
N ILE A 223 -7.27 -11.37 22.68
CA ILE A 223 -8.42 -11.28 23.60
C ILE A 223 -9.24 -10.00 23.35
N ASN A 224 -8.56 -8.87 23.15
CA ASN A 224 -9.18 -7.56 23.00
C ASN A 224 -9.64 -7.26 21.56
N ARG A 225 -9.30 -8.13 20.59
CA ARG A 225 -9.52 -7.90 19.14
C ARG A 225 -8.92 -6.57 18.67
N GLU A 226 -7.68 -6.33 19.05
CA GLU A 226 -6.91 -5.14 18.65
C GLU A 226 -5.78 -5.53 17.69
N GLY A 227 -5.28 -4.57 16.89
CA GLY A 227 -4.17 -4.80 15.97
C GLY A 227 -4.49 -5.81 14.85
N PRO A 228 -3.61 -6.76 14.51
CA PRO A 228 -3.86 -7.73 13.43
C PRO A 228 -5.01 -8.71 13.73
N PHE A 229 -5.67 -8.60 14.88
CA PHE A 229 -6.76 -9.45 15.35
C PHE A 229 -8.15 -8.75 15.26
N LEU A 230 -8.25 -7.61 14.57
CA LEU A 230 -9.48 -6.82 14.40
C LEU A 230 -10.59 -7.59 13.65
N GLU A 231 -10.24 -8.40 12.65
CA GLU A 231 -11.18 -9.22 11.89
C GLU A 231 -11.17 -10.67 12.39
N ILE A 232 -12.35 -11.29 12.54
CA ILE A 232 -12.51 -12.70 12.95
C ILE A 232 -11.74 -13.64 11.98
N ALA A 233 -11.60 -13.21 10.72
CA ALA A 233 -10.85 -13.86 9.67
C ALA A 233 -9.32 -13.94 9.92
N CYS A 234 -8.76 -13.09 10.78
CA CYS A 234 -7.32 -13.05 11.07
C CYS A 234 -6.89 -13.93 12.27
N ILE A 235 -7.85 -14.48 13.03
CA ILE A 235 -7.57 -15.27 14.25
C ILE A 235 -6.64 -16.47 13.99
N PRO A 236 -6.79 -17.27 12.90
CA PRO A 236 -5.92 -18.42 12.66
C PRO A 236 -4.46 -18.05 12.33
N VAL A 237 -4.25 -17.04 11.48
CA VAL A 237 -2.91 -16.51 11.13
C VAL A 237 -2.21 -15.93 12.35
N ALA A 238 -2.99 -15.29 13.21
CA ALA A 238 -2.46 -14.66 14.39
C ALA A 238 -2.18 -15.70 15.51
N GLY A 239 -2.96 -16.78 15.58
CA GLY A 239 -2.63 -17.98 16.37
C GLY A 239 -1.33 -18.67 15.91
N LEU A 240 -1.10 -18.78 14.59
CA LEU A 240 0.17 -19.27 14.05
C LEU A 240 1.34 -18.37 14.48
N THR A 241 1.14 -17.04 14.47
CA THR A 241 2.15 -16.06 14.87
C THR A 241 2.53 -16.20 16.35
N ILE A 242 1.55 -16.45 17.25
CA ILE A 242 1.81 -16.74 18.67
C ILE A 242 2.66 -18.02 18.81
N LEU A 243 2.35 -19.06 18.04
CA LEU A 243 3.07 -20.34 18.09
C LEU A 243 4.50 -20.23 17.54
N LEU A 244 4.70 -19.50 16.45
CA LEU A 244 6.00 -19.31 15.81
C LEU A 244 6.85 -18.21 16.45
N TRP A 245 6.31 -17.45 17.42
CA TRP A 245 7.03 -16.37 18.09
C TRP A 245 8.41 -16.77 18.65
N PRO A 246 8.62 -17.95 19.27
CA PRO A 246 9.95 -18.38 19.72
C PRO A 246 10.98 -18.47 18.58
N ILE A 247 10.56 -18.95 17.40
CA ILE A 247 11.42 -19.05 16.22
C ILE A 247 11.80 -17.66 15.73
N ILE A 248 10.84 -16.72 15.75
CA ILE A 248 11.07 -15.31 15.42
C ILE A 248 12.11 -14.70 16.39
N VAL A 249 11.98 -14.94 17.69
CA VAL A 249 12.95 -14.48 18.70
C VAL A 249 14.35 -15.03 18.44
N ILE A 250 14.47 -16.32 18.13
CA ILE A 250 15.76 -16.94 17.75
C ILE A 250 16.34 -16.26 16.50
N GLY A 251 15.49 -16.03 15.49
CA GLY A 251 15.88 -15.31 14.27
C GLY A 251 16.41 -13.90 14.55
N PHE A 252 15.77 -13.16 15.46
CA PHE A 252 16.23 -11.84 15.90
C PHE A 252 17.60 -11.90 16.58
N VAL A 253 17.83 -12.88 17.46
CA VAL A 253 19.14 -13.06 18.10
C VAL A 253 20.22 -13.34 17.07
N LEU A 254 20.00 -14.31 16.17
CA LEU A 254 20.96 -14.65 15.10
C LEU A 254 21.25 -13.46 14.19
N THR A 255 20.22 -12.72 13.79
CA THR A 255 20.36 -11.53 12.95
C THR A 255 21.16 -10.43 13.65
N THR A 256 20.95 -10.25 14.96
CA THR A 256 21.70 -9.28 15.77
C THR A 256 23.19 -9.63 15.83
N ILE A 257 23.52 -10.91 16.05
CA ILE A 257 24.90 -11.41 16.07
C ILE A 257 25.58 -11.19 14.71
N PHE A 258 24.85 -11.42 13.62
CA PHE A 258 25.39 -11.17 12.28
C PHE A 258 25.59 -9.68 12.01
N ALA A 259 24.62 -8.84 12.39
CA ALA A 259 24.68 -7.39 12.18
C ALA A 259 25.82 -6.73 12.97
N SER A 260 26.15 -7.23 14.18
CA SER A 260 27.20 -6.66 15.01
C SER A 260 28.58 -6.70 14.34
N ILE A 261 28.82 -7.65 13.42
CA ILE A 261 30.07 -7.71 12.64
C ILE A 261 30.26 -6.42 11.81
N PHE A 262 29.22 -6.02 11.08
CA PHE A 262 29.28 -4.84 10.22
C PHE A 262 29.27 -3.54 11.02
N VAL A 263 28.46 -3.50 12.09
CA VAL A 263 28.39 -2.35 12.99
C VAL A 263 29.73 -2.09 13.65
N GLY A 264 30.43 -3.13 14.12
CA GLY A 264 31.76 -3.00 14.70
C GLY A 264 32.84 -2.60 13.70
N LEU A 265 32.83 -3.17 12.49
CA LEU A 265 33.74 -2.77 11.41
C LEU A 265 33.55 -1.31 10.99
N TYR A 266 32.36 -0.74 11.17
CA TYR A 266 32.10 0.67 10.87
C TYR A 266 32.94 1.64 11.74
N GLY A 267 33.46 1.18 12.89
CA GLY A 267 34.43 1.95 13.66
C GLY A 267 35.67 2.33 12.85
N ALA A 268 36.11 1.48 11.93
CA ALA A 268 37.21 1.79 11.01
C ALA A 268 36.87 2.95 10.06
N VAL A 269 35.62 3.03 9.60
CA VAL A 269 35.12 4.13 8.77
C VAL A 269 35.12 5.43 9.56
N VAL A 270 34.73 5.41 10.83
CA VAL A 270 34.77 6.58 11.72
C VAL A 270 36.20 7.09 11.92
N VAL A 271 37.17 6.21 12.13
CA VAL A 271 38.60 6.61 12.23
C VAL A 271 39.03 7.36 10.97
N PHE A 272 38.65 6.83 9.80
CA PHE A 272 39.02 7.42 8.52
C PHE A 272 38.35 8.77 8.27
N GLN A 273 37.04 8.89 8.55
CA GLN A 273 36.27 10.12 8.36
C GLN A 273 36.67 11.23 9.33
N GLU A 274 36.75 10.91 10.62
CA GLU A 274 36.99 11.88 11.69
C GLU A 274 38.47 12.16 11.93
N ARG A 275 39.37 11.45 11.21
CA ARG A 275 40.82 11.52 11.36
C ARG A 275 41.28 11.34 12.80
N SER A 276 40.62 10.44 13.53
CA SER A 276 40.85 10.27 14.97
C SER A 276 40.63 8.83 15.42
N PHE A 277 41.71 8.18 15.86
CA PHE A 277 41.65 6.87 16.50
C PHE A 277 40.73 6.85 17.72
N ARG A 278 40.83 7.88 18.57
CA ARG A 278 40.02 8.01 19.79
C ARG A 278 38.52 8.07 19.48
N ARG A 279 38.12 8.69 18.36
CA ARG A 279 36.72 8.73 17.94
C ARG A 279 36.23 7.40 17.41
N GLY A 280 37.06 6.67 16.67
CA GLY A 280 36.74 5.30 16.27
C GLY A 280 36.47 4.39 17.47
N VAL A 281 37.34 4.42 18.48
CA VAL A 281 37.12 3.67 19.73
C VAL A 281 35.89 4.19 20.48
N SER A 282 35.67 5.50 20.49
CA SER A 282 34.46 6.09 21.10
C SER A 282 33.19 5.61 20.39
N TYR A 283 33.21 5.45 19.07
CA TYR A 283 32.07 4.90 18.32
C TYR A 283 31.77 3.46 18.73
N VAL A 284 32.79 2.58 18.78
CA VAL A 284 32.63 1.17 19.19
C VAL A 284 32.01 1.08 20.59
N ILE A 285 32.42 1.95 21.51
CA ILE A 285 31.83 1.99 22.86
C ILE A 285 30.40 2.55 22.84
N ALA A 286 30.18 3.65 22.13
CA ALA A 286 28.88 4.34 22.09
C ALA A 286 27.79 3.50 21.41
N VAL A 287 28.12 2.75 20.36
CA VAL A 287 27.15 2.00 19.57
C VAL A 287 26.53 0.83 20.35
N VAL A 288 27.28 0.24 21.29
CA VAL A 288 26.74 -0.75 22.22
C VAL A 288 25.69 -0.13 23.14
N GLY A 289 25.97 1.06 23.68
CA GLY A 289 25.00 1.79 24.52
C GLY A 289 23.78 2.27 23.74
N GLU A 290 23.96 2.67 22.49
CA GLU A 290 22.86 3.02 21.60
C GLU A 290 21.97 1.82 21.30
N PHE A 291 22.57 0.66 21.02
CA PHE A 291 21.84 -0.58 20.78
C PHE A 291 21.08 -1.06 22.03
N ASP A 292 21.71 -0.98 23.20
CA ASP A 292 21.07 -1.30 24.48
C ASP A 292 19.87 -0.38 24.77
N GLU A 293 20.01 0.93 24.58
CA GLU A 293 18.89 1.87 24.76
C GLU A 293 17.78 1.61 23.74
N TYR A 294 18.12 1.47 22.46
CA TYR A 294 17.15 1.17 21.41
C TYR A 294 16.34 -0.09 21.70
N THR A 295 17.01 -1.13 22.22
CA THR A 295 16.33 -2.38 22.62
C THR A 295 15.53 -2.23 23.91
N ASN A 296 15.91 -1.34 24.84
CA ASN A 296 15.08 -1.00 26.00
C ASN A 296 13.78 -0.33 25.56
N ASP A 297 13.86 0.63 24.65
CA ASP A 297 12.69 1.36 24.14
C ASP A 297 11.72 0.42 23.41
N TRP A 298 12.25 -0.45 22.53
CA TRP A 298 11.47 -1.46 21.83
C TRP A 298 10.75 -2.43 22.77
N LEU A 299 11.38 -2.75 23.89
CA LEU A 299 10.83 -3.63 24.90
C LEU A 299 10.05 -2.89 25.97
N TYR A 300 9.88 -1.56 25.86
CA TYR A 300 9.32 -0.67 26.89
C TYR A 300 9.88 -1.00 28.29
N LEU A 301 11.20 -1.13 28.36
CA LEU A 301 11.96 -1.24 29.61
C LEU A 301 12.32 0.17 30.10
N ARG A 302 13.05 0.26 31.22
CA ARG A 302 13.49 1.55 31.76
C ARG A 302 14.34 2.29 30.72
N GLU A 303 14.00 3.55 30.48
CA GLU A 303 14.74 4.44 29.57
C GLU A 303 16.21 4.59 29.99
N GLY A 304 17.08 4.68 28.99
CA GLY A 304 18.52 4.80 29.16
C GLY A 304 19.29 3.47 29.04
N THR A 305 20.61 3.58 29.15
CA THR A 305 21.54 2.45 29.09
C THR A 305 22.54 2.52 30.25
N ILE A 306 23.03 1.35 30.69
CA ILE A 306 24.14 1.25 31.64
C ILE A 306 25.51 1.44 30.98
N PHE A 307 25.56 1.43 29.64
CA PHE A 307 26.79 1.55 28.87
C PHE A 307 27.16 3.01 28.62
N PRO A 308 28.47 3.34 28.58
CA PRO A 308 28.92 4.70 28.33
C PRO A 308 28.62 5.17 26.90
N LYS A 309 28.25 6.45 26.74
CA LYS A 309 27.99 7.09 25.45
C LYS A 309 28.99 8.23 25.14
N PRO A 310 30.25 7.92 24.83
CA PRO A 310 31.22 8.94 24.45
C PRO A 310 30.89 9.57 23.09
N ARG A 311 31.15 10.86 22.93
CA ARG A 311 30.95 11.57 21.65
C ARG A 311 32.00 11.14 20.63
N TYR A 312 31.56 10.65 19.47
CA TYR A 312 32.44 10.13 18.42
C TYR A 312 32.49 10.97 17.14
N ARG A 313 31.68 12.03 17.00
CA ARG A 313 31.72 13.00 15.88
C ARG A 313 31.90 14.43 16.35
N MET A 314 32.57 15.27 15.55
CA MET A 314 32.53 16.73 15.72
C MET A 314 31.25 17.27 15.09
N THR A 315 30.44 17.99 15.88
CA THR A 315 29.41 18.87 15.34
C THR A 315 30.08 20.03 14.63
N ASN A 316 30.23 19.94 13.31
CA ASN A 316 30.40 21.13 12.47
C ASN A 316 29.04 21.80 12.36
N GLY A 317 28.92 23.03 12.86
CA GLY A 317 27.71 23.82 12.77
C GLY A 317 27.32 24.06 11.31
N SER A 318 26.26 23.38 10.87
CA SER A 318 25.41 23.80 9.77
C SER A 318 23.99 23.35 10.11
N PHE A 319 23.06 24.29 9.99
CA PHE A 319 21.71 24.28 10.54
C PHE A 319 20.93 22.97 10.33
N SER A 320 20.62 22.29 11.44
CA SER A 320 19.36 21.59 11.63
C SER A 320 18.87 21.95 13.03
N SER A 321 17.99 22.94 13.10
CA SER A 321 17.21 23.20 14.30
C SER A 321 16.18 22.09 14.45
N GLU A 322 16.59 20.96 15.04
CA GLU A 322 15.64 20.16 15.81
C GLU A 322 15.28 21.01 17.02
N VAL A 323 14.07 21.58 16.97
CA VAL A 323 13.46 22.27 18.09
C VAL A 323 13.21 21.22 19.18
N SER A 324 14.16 21.11 20.10
CA SER A 324 13.93 20.54 21.42
C SER A 324 13.00 21.47 22.18
N VAL A 325 11.70 21.19 22.16
CA VAL A 325 10.74 21.81 23.07
C VAL A 325 10.96 21.21 24.46
N VAL A 326 12.00 21.69 25.14
CA VAL A 326 12.13 21.59 26.59
C VAL A 326 11.28 22.71 27.17
N VAL A 327 10.07 22.37 27.63
CA VAL A 327 9.29 23.26 28.49
C VAL A 327 9.96 23.29 29.85
N HIS A 328 10.77 24.32 30.12
CA HIS A 328 11.14 24.67 31.48
C HIS A 328 10.03 25.50 32.12
N PRO A 329 9.40 25.04 33.22
CA PRO A 329 8.42 25.83 33.94
C PRO A 329 9.14 26.65 35.03
N SER A 330 9.24 27.96 34.85
CA SER A 330 9.52 28.87 35.96
C SER A 330 9.31 30.35 35.62
N ALA A 331 8.19 30.92 36.07
CA ALA A 331 8.09 32.30 36.55
C ALA A 331 6.76 32.53 37.32
N VAL A 332 6.81 32.20 38.62
CA VAL A 332 6.17 32.83 39.78
C VAL A 332 5.14 33.95 39.54
N SER A 333 3.93 33.78 40.08
CA SER A 333 3.25 34.85 40.84
C SER A 333 2.49 34.27 42.05
N ARG A 334 2.84 34.78 43.23
CA ARG A 334 2.38 34.44 44.59
C ARG A 334 0.95 34.88 44.86
N VAL A 335 0.20 34.11 45.66
CA VAL A 335 -0.64 34.62 46.79
C VAL A 335 -0.71 33.55 47.90
N ASN A 336 -0.48 33.98 49.14
CA ASN A 336 -0.51 33.23 50.40
C ASN A 336 -1.95 33.00 50.93
N SER A 337 -2.23 31.89 51.62
CA SER A 337 -2.28 31.83 53.10
C SER A 337 -3.04 30.60 53.66
N SER A 338 -2.37 29.93 54.63
CA SER A 338 -2.86 29.31 55.87
C SER A 338 -3.95 28.21 55.86
N GLY A 339 -3.64 27.08 56.50
CA GLY A 339 -4.60 26.38 57.36
C GLY A 339 -4.64 24.84 57.28
N SER A 340 -4.24 24.21 58.39
CA SER A 340 -4.62 22.88 58.90
C SER A 340 -4.30 21.58 58.14
N VAL A 341 -3.63 20.72 58.90
CA VAL A 341 -3.31 19.30 58.75
C VAL A 341 -4.54 18.42 58.47
N GLU A 342 -4.51 17.70 57.35
CA GLU A 342 -5.06 16.35 57.14
C GLU A 342 -4.41 15.79 55.85
N PRO A 343 -3.95 14.52 55.78
CA PRO A 343 -3.31 13.99 54.59
C PRO A 343 -4.37 13.66 53.53
N PRO A 344 -4.39 14.32 52.35
CA PRO A 344 -5.33 13.95 51.31
C PRO A 344 -4.75 12.82 50.47
N ALA A 345 -5.63 11.87 50.17
CA ALA A 345 -5.53 10.75 49.26
C ALA A 345 -4.44 10.86 48.17
N MET A 346 -3.72 9.75 48.03
CA MET A 346 -2.90 9.39 46.87
C MET A 346 -3.63 9.79 45.57
N LEU A 347 -3.19 10.88 44.95
CA LEU A 347 -3.57 11.29 43.61
C LEU A 347 -2.99 10.25 42.64
N VAL A 348 -3.71 9.14 42.52
CA VAL A 348 -3.80 8.41 41.25
C VAL A 348 -4.17 9.48 40.23
N PRO A 349 -3.38 9.72 39.16
CA PRO A 349 -3.87 10.48 38.04
C PRO A 349 -5.15 9.77 37.64
N SER A 350 -6.30 10.40 37.90
CA SER A 350 -7.55 9.94 37.33
C SER A 350 -7.24 9.80 35.85
N LEU A 351 -7.26 8.56 35.37
CA LEU A 351 -7.38 8.26 33.96
C LEU A 351 -8.59 9.06 33.51
N VAL A 352 -8.33 10.27 32.99
CA VAL A 352 -9.18 10.86 32.00
C VAL A 352 -9.19 9.79 30.95
N ARG A 353 -10.28 9.04 30.95
CA ARG A 353 -10.70 8.16 29.88
C ARG A 353 -10.59 9.03 28.64
N SER A 354 -9.47 8.91 27.93
CA SER A 354 -9.35 9.40 26.58
C SER A 354 -10.40 8.60 25.84
N VAL A 355 -11.60 9.18 25.73
CA VAL A 355 -12.51 8.84 24.67
C VAL A 355 -11.67 9.00 23.42
N SER A 356 -11.31 7.84 22.89
CA SER A 356 -10.24 7.64 21.95
C SER A 356 -10.51 8.49 20.71
N VAL A 357 -9.76 9.58 20.57
CA VAL A 357 -9.60 10.33 19.32
C VAL A 357 -8.97 9.43 18.23
N ARG A 358 -8.54 8.21 18.58
CA ARG A 358 -8.17 7.13 17.67
C ARG A 358 -9.37 6.52 16.93
N GLY A 359 -10.61 6.86 17.30
CA GLY A 359 -11.84 6.41 16.63
C GLY A 359 -12.17 7.13 15.31
N ALA A 360 -11.36 8.10 14.86
CA ALA A 360 -11.60 8.84 13.62
C ALA A 360 -10.35 8.98 12.73
N ILE A 361 -9.28 8.23 13.02
CA ILE A 361 -8.08 8.21 12.17
C ILE A 361 -8.16 6.96 11.30
N GLN A 362 -8.64 7.12 10.07
CA GLN A 362 -8.60 6.07 9.07
C GLN A 362 -7.15 5.90 8.62
N GLU A 363 -6.51 4.81 9.06
CA GLU A 363 -5.14 4.47 8.64
C GLU A 363 -5.14 4.18 7.13
N VAL A 364 -4.39 4.97 6.37
CA VAL A 364 -4.24 4.76 4.92
C VAL A 364 -3.37 3.53 4.72
N ARG A 365 -3.73 2.62 3.80
CA ARG A 365 -2.93 1.42 3.52
C ARG A 365 -1.81 1.73 2.52
N MET A 366 -0.68 1.03 2.62
CA MET A 366 0.45 1.23 1.70
C MET A 366 0.08 0.98 0.23
N VAL A 367 -0.81 0.02 -0.03
CA VAL A 367 -1.31 -0.29 -1.38
C VAL A 367 -2.03 0.92 -1.99
N GLN A 368 -2.85 1.61 -1.20
CA GLN A 368 -3.59 2.81 -1.63
C GLN A 368 -2.61 3.94 -1.99
N ILE A 369 -1.60 4.21 -1.16
CA ILE A 369 -0.59 5.23 -1.46
C ILE A 369 0.11 4.96 -2.79
N TRP A 370 0.48 3.70 -3.04
CA TRP A 370 1.11 3.30 -4.30
C TRP A 370 0.18 3.47 -5.50
N GLU A 371 -1.08 3.07 -5.37
CA GLU A 371 -2.09 3.15 -6.43
C GLU A 371 -2.38 4.61 -6.80
N HIS A 372 -2.64 5.46 -5.81
CA HIS A 372 -2.85 6.89 -6.05
C HIS A 372 -1.61 7.57 -6.64
N MET A 373 -0.41 7.21 -6.20
CA MET A 373 0.81 7.78 -6.77
C MET A 373 0.98 7.39 -8.24
N MET A 374 0.68 6.14 -8.61
CA MET A 374 0.74 5.70 -10.01
C MET A 374 -0.35 6.35 -10.86
N GLY A 375 -1.57 6.49 -10.32
CA GLY A 375 -2.65 7.22 -10.98
C GLY A 375 -2.31 8.69 -11.24
N TRP A 376 -1.62 9.36 -10.30
CA TRP A 376 -1.12 10.72 -10.51
C TRP A 376 -0.10 10.79 -11.66
N PHE A 377 0.82 9.82 -11.73
CA PHE A 377 1.81 9.77 -12.80
C PHE A 377 1.17 9.55 -14.17
N GLU A 378 0.10 8.75 -14.22
CA GLU A 378 -0.67 8.52 -15.42
C GLU A 378 -1.43 9.78 -15.85
N MET A 379 -2.18 10.42 -14.95
CA MET A 379 -2.95 11.62 -15.23
C MET A 379 -2.07 12.76 -15.77
N GLU A 380 -1.01 13.10 -15.04
CA GLU A 380 -0.09 14.18 -15.42
C GLU A 380 0.70 13.79 -16.69
N GLY A 381 0.96 12.49 -16.90
CA GLY A 381 1.58 11.98 -18.12
C GLY A 381 0.68 12.16 -19.36
N LYS A 382 -0.63 11.92 -19.23
CA LYS A 382 -1.62 12.17 -20.29
C LYS A 382 -1.66 13.66 -20.64
N GLU A 383 -1.71 14.54 -19.64
CA GLU A 383 -1.69 15.99 -19.85
C GLU A 383 -0.41 16.47 -20.57
N LEU A 384 0.76 15.94 -20.20
CA LEU A 384 2.01 16.30 -20.87
C LEU A 384 2.12 15.75 -22.30
N LEU A 385 1.50 14.60 -22.60
CA LEU A 385 1.38 14.08 -23.97
C LEU A 385 0.45 14.95 -24.82
N ASP A 386 -0.64 15.42 -24.21
CA ASP A 386 -1.63 16.29 -24.85
C ASP A 386 -1.05 17.64 -25.27
N GLN A 387 -0.16 18.16 -24.43
CA GLN A 387 0.60 19.38 -24.70
C GLN A 387 1.77 19.15 -25.68
N GLY A 388 2.06 17.91 -26.08
CA GLY A 388 3.20 17.55 -26.93
C GLY A 388 4.57 17.73 -26.26
N VAL A 389 4.61 17.85 -24.93
CA VAL A 389 5.84 18.03 -24.14
C VAL A 389 6.58 16.70 -24.01
N LEU A 390 5.84 15.63 -23.76
CA LEU A 390 6.30 14.25 -23.86
C LEU A 390 5.98 13.70 -25.24
N THR A 391 6.90 12.90 -25.78
CA THR A 391 6.74 12.24 -27.08
C THR A 391 6.63 10.73 -26.92
N PRO A 392 6.05 10.01 -27.90
CA PRO A 392 6.00 8.54 -27.87
C PRO A 392 7.40 7.93 -27.87
N ALA A 393 8.35 8.59 -28.53
CA ALA A 393 9.74 8.18 -28.54
C ALA A 393 10.31 8.13 -27.11
N ASP A 394 10.00 9.14 -26.28
CA ASP A 394 10.40 9.19 -24.87
C ASP A 394 9.83 7.98 -24.10
N LEU A 395 8.57 7.60 -24.35
CA LEU A 395 7.90 6.44 -23.73
C LEU A 395 8.50 5.09 -24.18
N TYR A 396 8.73 4.91 -25.49
CA TYR A 396 9.31 3.67 -26.02
C TYR A 396 10.77 3.49 -25.60
N GLU A 397 11.54 4.57 -25.49
CA GLU A 397 12.92 4.50 -24.99
C GLU A 397 12.96 4.10 -23.52
N SER A 398 12.04 4.65 -22.70
CA SER A 398 11.85 4.26 -21.30
C SER A 398 11.58 2.75 -21.15
N LEU A 399 10.73 2.17 -22.01
CA LEU A 399 10.45 0.72 -22.00
C LEU A 399 11.66 -0.14 -22.39
N LYS A 400 12.49 0.32 -23.33
CA LYS A 400 13.69 -0.41 -23.79
C LYS A 400 14.76 -0.50 -22.71
N GLY A 401 14.66 0.26 -21.61
CA GLY A 401 15.56 0.17 -20.46
C GLY A 401 17.01 0.55 -20.78
N ARG A 402 17.26 1.25 -21.90
CA ARG A 402 18.60 1.75 -22.23
C ARG A 402 18.92 2.93 -21.30
N HIS A 403 20.09 2.90 -20.67
CA HIS A 403 20.58 3.92 -19.74
C HIS A 403 21.01 5.25 -20.43
N GLY A 404 20.26 5.71 -21.43
CA GLY A 404 20.42 7.02 -22.05
C GLY A 404 19.99 8.15 -21.12
N ASN A 405 20.49 9.36 -21.35
CA ASN A 405 20.07 10.55 -20.59
C ASN A 405 18.57 10.87 -20.82
N GLU A 406 18.03 10.58 -22.01
CA GLU A 406 16.62 10.82 -22.38
C GLU A 406 15.64 9.93 -21.59
N SER A 407 16.01 8.67 -21.28
CA SER A 407 15.19 7.78 -20.41
C SER A 407 14.89 8.34 -19.01
N SER A 408 15.67 9.33 -18.55
CA SER A 408 15.46 9.95 -17.23
C SER A 408 14.27 10.91 -17.19
N ILE A 409 13.83 11.44 -18.34
CA ILE A 409 12.65 12.32 -18.43
C ILE A 409 11.40 11.54 -18.02
N ILE A 410 11.20 10.33 -18.54
CA ILE A 410 10.05 9.50 -18.16
C ILE A 410 10.27 8.86 -16.78
N SER A 411 11.43 8.25 -16.51
CA SER A 411 11.62 7.45 -15.29
C SER A 411 11.79 8.26 -14.00
N VAL A 412 12.25 9.51 -14.10
CA VAL A 412 12.48 10.41 -12.95
C VAL A 412 11.73 11.73 -13.13
N GLY A 413 11.74 12.30 -14.33
CA GLY A 413 11.14 13.61 -14.61
C GLY A 413 9.63 13.64 -14.41
N LEU A 414 8.88 12.78 -15.11
CA LEU A 414 7.42 12.68 -15.02
C LEU A 414 6.95 12.44 -13.57
N PRO A 415 7.51 11.47 -12.81
CA PRO A 415 7.15 11.30 -11.41
C PRO A 415 7.50 12.50 -10.52
N SER A 416 8.61 13.21 -10.81
CA SER A 416 8.99 14.42 -10.06
C SER A 416 8.03 15.58 -10.34
N TYR A 417 7.62 15.74 -11.60
CA TYR A 417 6.61 16.71 -12.03
C TYR A 417 5.27 16.45 -11.35
N ALA A 418 4.78 15.21 -11.38
CA ALA A 418 3.54 14.84 -10.72
C ALA A 418 3.62 15.05 -9.19
N LEU A 419 4.73 14.69 -8.54
CA LEU A 419 4.93 14.93 -7.12
C LEU A 419 4.90 16.43 -6.77
N LEU A 420 5.49 17.29 -7.61
CA LEU A 420 5.41 18.74 -7.45
C LEU A 420 3.94 19.21 -7.50
N HIS A 421 3.16 18.74 -8.46
CA HIS A 421 1.75 19.07 -8.59
C HIS A 421 0.93 18.60 -7.38
N THR A 422 1.17 17.39 -6.86
CA THR A 422 0.53 16.90 -5.64
C THR A 422 0.83 17.82 -4.44
N LEU A 423 2.09 18.26 -4.29
CA LEU A 423 2.47 19.18 -3.21
C LEU A 423 1.84 20.55 -3.37
N LEU A 424 1.82 21.12 -4.58
CA LEU A 424 1.20 22.41 -4.86
C LEU A 424 -0.31 22.39 -4.63
N ARG A 425 -1.01 21.33 -5.06
CA ARG A 425 -2.44 21.11 -4.77
C ARG A 425 -2.66 21.01 -3.26
N SER A 426 -1.81 20.27 -2.54
CA SER A 426 -1.89 20.14 -1.09
C SER A 426 -1.72 21.48 -0.36
N ILE A 427 -0.81 22.33 -0.83
CA ILE A 427 -0.58 23.67 -0.27
C ILE A 427 -1.75 24.60 -0.56
N LYS A 428 -2.26 24.59 -1.80
CA LYS A 428 -3.42 25.42 -2.22
C LYS A 428 -4.68 25.07 -1.43
N ALA A 429 -4.91 23.79 -1.13
CA ALA A 429 -6.03 23.31 -0.34
C ALA A 429 -5.89 23.58 1.18
N GLY A 430 -4.73 24.06 1.65
CA GLY A 430 -4.49 24.30 3.07
C GLY A 430 -4.38 23.03 3.92
N ALA A 431 -4.18 21.86 3.31
CA ALA A 431 -4.07 20.58 4.01
C ALA A 431 -2.86 20.56 4.95
N HIS A 432 -2.95 19.85 6.07
CA HIS A 432 -1.83 19.65 6.99
C HIS A 432 -0.82 18.62 6.44
N GLY A 433 -1.27 17.57 5.76
CA GLY A 433 -0.53 16.48 5.15
C GLY A 433 -0.49 16.52 3.61
N VAL A 434 -0.22 15.39 2.96
CA VAL A 434 -0.25 15.25 1.50
C VAL A 434 -1.63 14.78 1.06
N LEU A 435 -2.27 15.51 0.15
CA LEU A 435 -3.57 15.13 -0.42
C LEU A 435 -3.39 14.07 -1.51
N LEU A 436 -4.17 12.98 -1.41
CA LEU A 436 -4.28 11.94 -2.42
C LEU A 436 -5.37 12.27 -3.45
N LEU A 437 -5.47 11.46 -4.52
CA LEU A 437 -6.44 11.67 -5.61
C LEU A 437 -7.89 11.67 -5.16
N ASP A 438 -8.23 10.84 -4.16
CA ASP A 438 -9.56 10.69 -3.58
C ASP A 438 -9.92 11.78 -2.57
N GLY A 439 -9.06 12.80 -2.42
CA GLY A 439 -9.20 13.87 -1.44
C GLY A 439 -8.84 13.45 -0.01
N SER A 440 -8.39 12.21 0.21
CA SER A 440 -7.89 11.78 1.51
C SER A 440 -6.55 12.43 1.83
N GLU A 441 -6.34 12.78 3.09
CA GLU A 441 -5.14 13.50 3.54
C GLU A 441 -4.22 12.56 4.31
N VAL A 442 -2.99 12.36 3.82
CA VAL A 442 -1.96 11.59 4.53
C VAL A 442 -1.14 12.51 5.42
N THR A 443 -1.27 12.32 6.72
CA THR A 443 -0.62 13.05 7.81
C THR A 443 0.30 12.14 8.62
N HIS A 444 1.06 12.70 9.56
CA HIS A 444 1.85 11.91 10.51
C HIS A 444 1.02 10.95 11.38
N LEU A 445 -0.28 11.20 11.52
CA LEU A 445 -1.17 10.47 12.41
C LEU A 445 -1.85 9.26 11.73
N ASN A 446 -2.07 9.31 10.42
CA ASN A 446 -2.84 8.29 9.68
C ASN A 446 -2.04 7.56 8.59
N ARG A 447 -0.77 7.92 8.40
CA ARG A 447 0.14 7.19 7.50
C ARG A 447 0.42 5.77 8.02
N PRO A 448 0.67 4.80 7.13
CA PRO A 448 1.14 3.47 7.54
C PRO A 448 2.42 3.57 8.37
N GLN A 449 2.49 2.81 9.47
CA GLN A 449 3.69 2.68 10.30
C GLN A 449 4.72 1.72 9.70
N ASP A 450 5.14 1.99 8.46
CA ASP A 450 6.20 1.25 7.76
C ASP A 450 7.49 2.09 7.74
N LYS A 451 8.63 1.47 8.10
CA LYS A 451 9.96 2.10 8.09
C LYS A 451 10.32 2.69 6.73
N PHE A 452 9.84 2.09 5.64
CA PHE A 452 10.05 2.60 4.30
C PHE A 452 9.32 3.94 4.07
N LEU A 453 8.10 4.07 4.59
CA LEU A 453 7.32 5.30 4.51
C LEU A 453 7.88 6.38 5.43
N ASP A 454 8.42 6.05 6.60
CA ASP A 454 9.16 7.00 7.44
C ASP A 454 10.30 7.67 6.67
N TRP A 455 11.05 6.86 5.91
CA TRP A 455 12.18 7.32 5.12
C TRP A 455 11.76 8.23 3.96
N PHE A 456 10.57 8.04 3.38
CA PHE A 456 10.09 8.80 2.20
C PHE A 456 9.17 9.98 2.56
N PHE A 457 8.26 9.78 3.51
CA PHE A 457 7.20 10.73 3.86
C PHE A 457 7.74 11.99 4.56
N ASN A 458 8.67 11.83 5.49
CA ASN A 458 9.25 12.95 6.23
C ASN A 458 9.96 13.95 5.28
N PRO A 459 10.84 13.51 4.35
CA PRO A 459 11.40 14.40 3.33
C PRO A 459 10.37 15.12 2.46
N ILE A 460 9.27 14.45 2.09
CA ILE A 460 8.18 15.06 1.29
C ILE A 460 7.48 16.16 2.09
N MET A 461 7.17 15.91 3.36
CA MET A 461 6.58 16.92 4.24
C MET A 461 7.48 18.14 4.40
N VAL A 462 8.79 17.91 4.59
CA VAL A 462 9.78 19.01 4.63
C VAL A 462 9.81 19.81 3.33
N LEU A 463 9.75 19.14 2.18
CA LEU A 463 9.69 19.82 0.87
C LEU A 463 8.40 20.63 0.70
N LYS A 464 7.26 20.08 1.11
CA LYS A 464 5.96 20.78 1.10
C LYS A 464 6.03 22.05 1.92
N ASP A 465 6.52 21.97 3.16
CA ASP A 465 6.62 23.12 4.06
C ASP A 465 7.60 24.17 3.52
N GLN A 466 8.71 23.74 2.92
CA GLN A 466 9.64 24.67 2.28
C GLN A 466 9.04 25.40 1.08
N ILE A 467 8.34 24.69 0.19
CA ILE A 467 7.64 25.31 -0.96
C ILE A 467 6.59 26.32 -0.45
N ARG A 468 5.84 25.95 0.59
CA ARG A 468 4.84 26.81 1.25
C ARG A 468 5.46 28.08 1.83
N VAL A 469 6.62 27.98 2.50
CA VAL A 469 7.30 29.12 3.13
C VAL A 469 7.93 30.04 2.08
N ILE A 470 8.50 29.48 1.01
CA ILE A 470 9.16 30.26 -0.05
C ILE A 470 8.16 31.10 -0.85
N LYS A 471 6.89 30.68 -0.94
CA LYS A 471 5.81 31.37 -1.68
C LYS A 471 6.24 31.75 -3.10
N LEU A 472 6.56 30.72 -3.89
CA LEU A 472 6.97 30.87 -5.29
C LEU A 472 5.88 31.59 -6.09
N GLY A 473 6.29 32.55 -6.92
CA GLY A 473 5.42 33.19 -7.91
C GLY A 473 5.03 32.22 -9.02
N GLU A 474 4.00 32.55 -9.80
CA GLU A 474 3.50 31.66 -10.87
C GLU A 474 4.58 31.34 -11.91
N SER A 475 5.36 32.34 -12.35
CA SER A 475 6.48 32.12 -13.28
C SER A 475 7.59 31.24 -12.71
N GLU A 476 7.80 31.27 -11.40
CA GLU A 476 8.81 30.47 -10.71
C GLU A 476 8.37 29.03 -10.51
N VAL A 477 7.07 28.82 -10.29
CA VAL A 477 6.46 27.48 -10.30
C VAL A 477 6.60 26.86 -11.68
N ARG A 478 6.29 27.60 -12.76
CA ARG A 478 6.49 27.15 -14.15
C ARG A 478 7.96 26.86 -14.48
N TYR A 479 8.89 27.64 -13.94
CA TYR A 479 10.32 27.34 -14.07
C TYR A 479 10.72 26.09 -13.27
N LEU A 480 10.18 25.89 -12.06
CA LEU A 480 10.42 24.68 -11.27
C LEU A 480 9.90 23.42 -11.98
N GLU A 481 8.69 23.48 -12.56
CA GLU A 481 8.08 22.43 -13.41
C GLU A 481 9.03 21.97 -14.52
N LYS A 482 9.61 22.93 -15.26
CA LYS A 482 10.63 22.71 -16.29
C LYS A 482 11.84 21.93 -15.78
N VAL A 483 12.42 22.40 -14.67
CA VAL A 483 13.64 21.82 -14.10
C VAL A 483 13.38 20.42 -13.52
N VAL A 484 12.21 20.17 -12.92
CA VAL A 484 11.90 18.82 -12.39
C VAL A 484 11.58 17.81 -13.47
N LEU A 485 10.95 18.21 -14.58
CA LEU A 485 10.60 17.32 -15.69
C LEU A 485 11.82 16.96 -16.56
N PHE A 486 12.62 17.96 -16.94
CA PHE A 486 13.73 17.75 -17.88
C PHE A 486 15.09 17.56 -17.19
N GLY A 487 15.21 17.88 -15.90
CA GLY A 487 16.46 17.73 -15.16
C GLY A 487 17.60 18.54 -15.78
N ASN A 488 18.58 17.85 -16.37
CA ASN A 488 19.76 18.46 -17.00
C ASN A 488 19.60 18.68 -18.52
N HIS A 489 18.42 18.43 -19.10
CA HIS A 489 18.17 18.58 -20.54
C HIS A 489 17.78 20.02 -20.90
N GLU A 490 18.77 20.91 -20.97
CA GLU A 490 18.58 22.34 -21.23
C GLU A 490 17.84 22.61 -22.55
N GLN A 491 18.14 21.87 -23.62
CA GLN A 491 17.48 22.05 -24.92
C GLN A 491 15.97 21.77 -24.90
N ARG A 492 15.53 20.71 -24.20
CA ARG A 492 14.10 20.39 -24.06
C ARG A 492 13.40 21.39 -23.13
N MET A 493 14.12 21.89 -22.13
CA MET A 493 13.64 22.91 -21.21
C MET A 493 13.41 24.27 -21.89
N GLU A 494 14.27 24.64 -22.84
CA GLU A 494 14.11 25.84 -23.68
C GLU A 494 12.98 25.67 -24.72
N ALA A 495 12.82 24.46 -25.28
CA ALA A 495 11.79 24.18 -26.27
C ALA A 495 10.35 24.22 -25.73
N TRP A 496 10.15 23.97 -24.43
CA TRP A 496 8.82 24.03 -23.81
C TRP A 496 8.46 25.46 -23.40
N ASP A 497 7.52 26.11 -24.09
CA ASP A 497 7.06 27.46 -23.74
C ASP A 497 5.89 27.44 -22.74
N ASN A 498 6.21 27.30 -21.44
CA ASN A 498 5.22 27.35 -20.34
C ASN A 498 5.20 28.71 -19.61
N SER A 499 5.76 29.77 -20.21
CA SER A 499 5.94 31.10 -19.57
C SER A 499 6.83 31.12 -18.31
N GLY A 500 7.52 30.02 -17.98
CA GLY A 500 8.47 29.92 -16.89
C GLY A 500 9.86 30.42 -17.29
N ASN A 501 10.30 31.52 -16.68
CA ASN A 501 11.61 32.14 -16.91
C ASN A 501 12.55 31.94 -15.71
N LEU A 502 13.86 31.91 -15.99
CA LEU A 502 14.87 31.87 -14.94
C LEU A 502 14.69 33.09 -14.00
N PRO A 503 14.61 32.89 -12.68
CA PRO A 503 14.50 34.01 -11.74
C PRO A 503 15.71 34.95 -11.88
N GLN A 504 15.45 36.26 -11.92
CA GLN A 504 16.53 37.27 -12.01
C GLN A 504 17.43 37.29 -10.76
N GLU A 505 16.92 36.83 -9.61
CA GLU A 505 17.67 36.75 -8.37
C GLU A 505 18.38 35.40 -8.21
N ASN A 506 19.71 35.45 -8.10
CA ASN A 506 20.57 34.26 -7.93
C ASN A 506 20.19 33.39 -6.72
N LEU A 507 19.78 34.02 -5.60
CA LEU A 507 19.37 33.29 -4.39
C LEU A 507 18.11 32.45 -4.64
N ARG A 508 17.13 33.02 -5.36
CA ARG A 508 15.85 32.39 -5.67
C ARG A 508 16.04 31.25 -6.67
N ALA A 509 16.85 31.45 -7.69
CA ALA A 509 17.25 30.41 -8.63
C ALA A 509 17.94 29.23 -7.90
N ALA A 510 18.85 29.51 -6.96
CA ALA A 510 19.52 28.48 -6.17
C ALA A 510 18.56 27.70 -5.26
N GLN A 511 17.56 28.37 -4.66
CA GLN A 511 16.51 27.72 -3.87
C GLN A 511 15.67 26.76 -4.71
N ILE A 512 15.19 27.21 -5.89
CA ILE A 512 14.40 26.38 -6.81
C ILE A 512 15.21 25.16 -7.28
N GLN A 513 16.47 25.36 -7.66
CA GLN A 513 17.37 24.26 -8.00
C GLN A 513 17.62 23.30 -6.83
N GLY A 514 17.65 23.82 -5.60
CA GLY A 514 17.77 23.00 -4.38
C GLY A 514 16.52 22.14 -4.11
N ILE A 515 15.32 22.66 -4.39
CA ILE A 515 14.06 21.91 -4.32
C ILE A 515 14.05 20.82 -5.40
N SER A 516 14.32 21.20 -6.65
CA SER A 516 14.32 20.27 -7.79
C SER A 516 15.29 19.10 -7.58
N ARG A 517 16.55 19.38 -7.19
CA ARG A 517 17.55 18.33 -6.92
C ARG A 517 17.11 17.33 -5.85
N ARG A 518 16.47 17.81 -4.77
CA ARG A 518 15.97 16.95 -3.71
C ARG A 518 14.79 16.11 -4.17
N MET A 519 13.85 16.71 -4.89
CA MET A 519 12.69 16.02 -5.45
C MET A 519 13.10 14.90 -6.42
N MET A 520 13.92 15.23 -7.42
CA MET A 520 14.44 14.23 -8.37
C MET A 520 15.29 13.17 -7.68
N GLY A 521 16.07 13.53 -6.65
CA GLY A 521 16.87 12.58 -5.86
C GLY A 521 16.01 11.57 -5.09
N MET A 522 14.91 12.01 -4.49
CA MET A 522 13.95 11.12 -3.85
C MET A 522 13.31 10.17 -4.85
N VAL A 523 12.75 10.70 -5.95
CA VAL A 523 12.12 9.90 -7.00
C VAL A 523 13.10 8.88 -7.57
N ARG A 524 14.33 9.30 -7.87
CA ARG A 524 15.39 8.41 -8.35
C ARG A 524 15.67 7.29 -7.37
N SER A 525 15.63 7.56 -6.07
CA SER A 525 15.85 6.54 -5.05
C SER A 525 14.70 5.53 -4.99
N VAL A 526 13.45 5.98 -5.08
CA VAL A 526 12.27 5.10 -5.14
C VAL A 526 12.22 4.30 -6.45
N SER A 527 12.68 4.88 -7.56
CA SER A 527 12.71 4.21 -8.88
C SER A 527 13.59 2.95 -8.92
N LYS A 528 14.51 2.80 -7.95
CA LYS A 528 15.39 1.64 -7.81
C LYS A 528 14.67 0.43 -7.20
N LEU A 529 13.44 0.58 -6.73
CA LEU A 529 12.66 -0.50 -6.14
C LEU A 529 11.99 -1.34 -7.24
N PRO A 530 12.13 -2.68 -7.24
CA PRO A 530 11.48 -3.55 -8.22
C PRO A 530 9.96 -3.34 -8.29
N THR A 531 9.30 -3.20 -7.14
CA THR A 531 7.86 -2.96 -7.06
C THR A 531 7.43 -1.64 -7.70
N TYR A 532 8.15 -0.54 -7.43
CA TYR A 532 7.93 0.73 -8.12
C TYR A 532 8.05 0.54 -9.63
N ARG A 533 9.13 -0.11 -10.07
CA ARG A 533 9.44 -0.24 -11.50
C ARG A 533 8.38 -1.03 -12.25
N ARG A 534 7.89 -2.14 -11.69
CA ARG A 534 6.82 -2.94 -12.30
C ARG A 534 5.54 -2.13 -12.45
N ARG A 535 5.11 -1.44 -11.39
CA ARG A 535 3.91 -0.58 -11.41
C ARG A 535 4.07 0.59 -12.38
N PHE A 536 5.20 1.28 -12.33
CA PHE A 536 5.49 2.40 -13.22
C PHE A 536 5.60 1.98 -14.69
N ARG A 537 6.11 0.77 -14.97
CA ARG A 537 6.10 0.21 -16.32
C ARG A 537 4.67 0.03 -16.86
N GLN A 538 3.69 -0.27 -16.01
CA GLN A 538 2.28 -0.31 -16.42
C GLN A 538 1.75 1.09 -16.74
N VAL A 539 2.09 2.10 -15.94
CA VAL A 539 1.77 3.51 -16.25
C VAL A 539 2.32 3.90 -17.63
N VAL A 540 3.59 3.59 -17.92
CA VAL A 540 4.19 3.90 -19.24
C VAL A 540 3.45 3.17 -20.37
N LYS A 541 3.00 1.92 -20.17
CA LYS A 541 2.18 1.21 -21.16
C LYS A 541 0.80 1.85 -21.34
N ALA A 542 0.15 2.28 -20.25
CA ALA A 542 -1.12 2.99 -20.31
C ALA A 542 -0.99 4.31 -21.09
N LEU A 543 0.08 5.07 -20.86
CA LEU A 543 0.38 6.30 -21.60
C LEU A 543 0.60 6.07 -23.10
N ILE A 544 1.28 4.98 -23.48
CA ILE A 544 1.45 4.60 -24.89
C ILE A 544 0.10 4.25 -25.52
N THR A 545 -0.72 3.50 -24.79
CA THR A 545 -2.06 3.07 -25.24
C THR A 545 -2.96 4.29 -25.46
N TYR A 546 -3.01 5.20 -24.48
CA TYR A 546 -3.70 6.48 -24.55
C TYR A 546 -3.27 7.33 -25.76
N TRP A 547 -1.96 7.44 -26.02
CA TRP A 547 -1.47 8.18 -27.18
C TRP A 547 -1.90 7.54 -28.51
N LEU A 548 -1.89 6.21 -28.60
CA LEU A 548 -2.32 5.46 -29.79
C LEU A 548 -3.82 5.65 -30.06
N GLU A 549 -4.64 5.63 -29.01
CA GLU A 549 -6.09 5.90 -29.08
C GLU A 549 -6.34 7.33 -29.57
N LYS A 550 -5.65 8.32 -28.98
CA LYS A 550 -5.80 9.74 -29.33
C LYS A 550 -5.36 10.09 -30.75
N GLN A 551 -4.41 9.36 -31.34
CA GLN A 551 -3.97 9.55 -32.73
C GLN A 551 -5.01 9.09 -33.78
N GLY A 552 -6.16 8.58 -33.36
CA GLY A 552 -7.24 8.18 -34.27
C GLY A 552 -7.00 6.83 -34.93
N LEU A 553 -6.37 5.89 -34.20
CA LEU A 553 -6.40 4.47 -34.57
C LEU A 553 -7.64 3.73 -34.06
N ASN A 554 -8.66 4.45 -33.54
CA ASN A 554 -10.06 4.05 -33.57
C ASN A 554 -10.93 5.30 -33.69
N ARG A 555 -11.70 5.38 -34.78
CA ARG A 555 -12.72 6.42 -35.01
C ARG A 555 -14.04 5.94 -34.42
N THR A 556 -14.60 6.72 -33.52
CA THR A 556 -16.05 6.98 -33.28
C THR A 556 -16.06 8.10 -32.24
N GLY A 557 -16.42 9.35 -32.55
CA GLY A 557 -17.71 9.79 -33.04
C GLY A 557 -18.55 10.24 -31.84
N SER A 558 -18.55 11.55 -31.55
CA SER A 558 -19.39 12.17 -30.52
C SER A 558 -20.87 11.87 -30.81
N MET A 559 -21.48 11.00 -30.00
CA MET A 559 -22.91 10.67 -29.95
C MET A 559 -23.35 10.69 -28.47
N SER A 560 -24.61 11.02 -28.22
CA SER A 560 -25.21 11.04 -26.88
C SER A 560 -25.09 9.67 -26.21
N SER A 561 -24.60 9.65 -24.96
CA SER A 561 -24.17 8.46 -24.22
C SER A 561 -25.23 7.38 -23.98
N GLY A 562 -26.52 7.67 -24.23
CA GLY A 562 -27.61 6.70 -24.14
C GLY A 562 -27.71 5.77 -25.34
N ASP A 563 -27.39 6.26 -26.55
CA ASP A 563 -27.53 5.48 -27.79
C ASP A 563 -26.37 4.49 -27.98
N PHE A 564 -25.23 4.73 -27.30
CA PHE A 564 -24.03 3.88 -27.37
C PHE A 564 -24.22 2.51 -26.70
N ILE A 565 -25.15 2.38 -25.76
CA ILE A 565 -25.29 1.19 -24.90
C ILE A 565 -26.27 0.16 -25.50
N GLU A 566 -27.20 0.59 -26.35
CA GLU A 566 -28.27 -0.26 -26.89
C GLU A 566 -27.92 -0.91 -28.25
N GLU A 567 -26.73 -0.65 -28.80
CA GLU A 567 -26.30 -1.18 -30.11
C GLU A 567 -25.68 -2.59 -30.00
N PRO A 568 -26.15 -3.58 -30.79
CA PRO A 568 -25.53 -4.89 -30.86
C PRO A 568 -24.06 -4.80 -31.28
N GLY A 569 -23.16 -5.39 -30.47
CA GLY A 569 -21.72 -5.46 -30.76
C GLY A 569 -20.84 -4.62 -29.83
N VAL A 570 -21.44 -3.77 -28.98
CA VAL A 570 -20.73 -3.10 -27.89
C VAL A 570 -20.47 -4.10 -26.77
N THR A 571 -19.22 -4.17 -26.33
CA THR A 571 -18.80 -5.08 -25.25
C THR A 571 -19.11 -4.48 -23.89
N THR A 572 -19.34 -5.33 -22.89
CA THR A 572 -19.50 -4.91 -21.49
C THR A 572 -18.27 -4.15 -20.96
N ASP A 573 -17.08 -4.42 -21.52
CA ASP A 573 -15.85 -3.70 -21.20
C ASP A 573 -15.85 -2.27 -21.76
N GLU A 574 -16.41 -2.03 -22.95
CA GLU A 574 -16.60 -0.68 -23.50
C GLU A 574 -17.63 0.12 -22.69
N ILE A 575 -18.68 -0.56 -22.18
CA ILE A 575 -19.64 0.05 -21.26
C ILE A 575 -18.96 0.42 -19.93
N ASP A 576 -18.16 -0.49 -19.36
CA ASP A 576 -17.38 -0.24 -18.14
C ASP A 576 -16.45 0.96 -18.30
N GLU A 577 -15.72 1.04 -19.42
CA GLU A 577 -14.85 2.18 -19.71
C GLU A 577 -15.62 3.50 -19.83
N ALA A 578 -16.75 3.50 -20.56
CA ALA A 578 -17.57 4.69 -20.71
C ALA A 578 -18.17 5.18 -19.38
N VAL A 579 -18.67 4.25 -18.56
CA VAL A 579 -19.21 4.55 -17.22
C VAL A 579 -18.11 5.05 -16.30
N GLN A 580 -16.94 4.39 -16.28
CA GLN A 580 -15.79 4.81 -15.48
C GLN A 580 -15.36 6.23 -15.84
N ASN A 581 -15.20 6.53 -17.13
CA ASN A 581 -14.80 7.85 -17.60
C ASN A 581 -15.82 8.91 -17.17
N MET A 582 -17.12 8.66 -17.37
CA MET A 582 -18.18 9.56 -16.96
C MET A 582 -18.17 9.83 -15.44
N ILE A 583 -17.96 8.81 -14.61
CA ILE A 583 -17.89 8.95 -13.15
C ILE A 583 -16.70 9.83 -12.75
N ILE A 584 -15.52 9.57 -13.35
CA ILE A 584 -14.28 10.31 -13.07
C ILE A 584 -14.39 11.77 -13.53
N GLU A 585 -14.95 12.02 -14.72
CA GLU A 585 -15.18 13.37 -15.25
C GLU A 585 -16.07 14.22 -14.35
N ASN A 586 -17.01 13.58 -13.64
CA ASN A 586 -17.89 14.22 -12.66
C ASN A 586 -17.26 14.30 -11.25
N GLY A 587 -15.98 13.96 -11.09
CA GLY A 587 -15.24 14.06 -9.83
C GLY A 587 -15.65 13.02 -8.78
N ALA A 588 -16.32 11.94 -9.19
CA ALA A 588 -16.72 10.84 -8.33
C ALA A 588 -15.79 9.63 -8.52
N TYR A 589 -15.86 8.68 -7.59
CA TYR A 589 -15.17 7.39 -7.66
C TYR A 589 -16.17 6.28 -7.97
N PRO A 590 -15.87 5.32 -8.87
CA PRO A 590 -16.75 4.18 -9.14
C PRO A 590 -16.71 3.21 -7.95
N SER A 591 -17.75 3.21 -7.11
CA SER A 591 -17.76 2.45 -5.86
C SER A 591 -17.54 0.93 -6.00
N PRO A 592 -17.97 0.25 -7.09
CA PRO A 592 -17.69 -1.18 -7.29
C PRO A 592 -16.20 -1.49 -7.44
N LEU A 593 -15.39 -0.54 -7.94
CA LEU A 593 -13.98 -0.80 -8.25
C LEU A 593 -13.20 -1.16 -6.98
N GLY A 594 -12.70 -2.40 -6.93
CA GLY A 594 -11.96 -2.95 -5.78
C GLY A 594 -12.83 -3.35 -4.58
N TYR A 595 -14.15 -3.13 -4.63
CA TYR A 595 -15.07 -3.50 -3.55
C TYR A 595 -15.14 -5.03 -3.42
N GLY A 596 -14.73 -5.56 -2.26
CA GLY A 596 -14.63 -7.02 -2.07
C GLY A 596 -13.64 -7.75 -2.99
N GLY A 597 -12.84 -7.02 -3.78
CA GLY A 597 -12.01 -7.56 -4.86
C GLY A 597 -12.66 -7.53 -6.25
N PHE A 598 -13.80 -6.86 -6.44
CA PHE A 598 -14.45 -6.72 -7.74
C PHE A 598 -13.53 -5.97 -8.72
N PRO A 599 -13.32 -6.49 -9.94
CA PRO A 599 -12.25 -6.02 -10.83
C PRO A 599 -12.64 -4.84 -11.74
N LYS A 600 -13.90 -4.40 -11.74
CA LYS A 600 -14.47 -3.44 -12.72
C LYS A 600 -15.15 -2.25 -12.03
N SER A 601 -15.47 -1.21 -12.79
CA SER A 601 -16.06 0.04 -12.28
C SER A 601 -17.59 0.01 -12.24
N VAL A 602 -18.21 -0.87 -13.03
CA VAL A 602 -19.67 -1.07 -13.10
C VAL A 602 -19.98 -2.57 -13.18
N CYS A 603 -21.15 -2.98 -12.66
CA CYS A 603 -21.63 -4.34 -12.87
C CYS A 603 -22.48 -4.36 -14.16
N THR A 604 -22.17 -5.29 -15.07
CA THR A 604 -22.96 -5.56 -16.28
C THR A 604 -23.41 -7.01 -16.28
N SER A 605 -24.73 -7.23 -16.35
CA SER A 605 -25.31 -8.59 -16.42
C SER A 605 -25.80 -8.86 -17.83
N ASP A 606 -24.96 -9.53 -18.63
CA ASP A 606 -25.11 -9.70 -20.08
C ASP A 606 -26.11 -10.80 -20.50
N GLY A 607 -26.76 -10.60 -21.65
CA GLY A 607 -27.77 -11.48 -22.26
C GLY A 607 -28.56 -10.78 -23.37
N ASP A 608 -29.73 -11.35 -23.76
CA ASP A 608 -30.69 -10.66 -24.64
C ASP A 608 -31.16 -9.31 -24.03
N ILE A 609 -31.10 -9.21 -22.71
CA ILE A 609 -31.30 -7.99 -21.93
C ILE A 609 -30.06 -7.78 -21.06
N ILE A 610 -29.69 -6.54 -20.81
CA ILE A 610 -28.52 -6.20 -20.00
C ILE A 610 -28.91 -5.31 -18.83
N ASN A 611 -28.57 -5.70 -17.61
CA ASN A 611 -28.63 -4.80 -16.46
C ASN A 611 -27.29 -4.09 -16.29
N ILE A 612 -27.34 -2.77 -16.09
CA ILE A 612 -26.18 -1.93 -15.75
C ILE A 612 -26.46 -1.33 -14.38
N ASP A 613 -25.58 -1.64 -13.43
CA ASP A 613 -25.69 -1.24 -12.04
C ASP A 613 -24.54 -0.30 -11.65
N VAL A 614 -24.90 0.95 -11.37
CA VAL A 614 -24.00 2.08 -11.24
C VAL A 614 -24.06 2.62 -9.82
N THR A 615 -22.94 2.45 -9.11
CA THR A 615 -22.71 3.11 -7.83
C THR A 615 -21.56 4.10 -7.91
N VAL A 616 -21.80 5.33 -7.43
CA VAL A 616 -20.79 6.39 -7.37
C VAL A 616 -20.51 6.82 -5.94
N TYR A 617 -19.26 7.12 -5.63
CA TYR A 617 -18.84 7.74 -4.37
C TYR A 617 -18.37 9.17 -4.60
N LEU A 618 -19.10 10.13 -4.02
CA LEU A 618 -18.81 11.55 -4.16
C LEU A 618 -18.96 12.25 -2.80
N ASN A 619 -17.97 13.06 -2.42
CA ASN A 619 -17.99 13.89 -1.22
C ASN A 619 -18.35 13.12 0.07
N GLY A 620 -17.93 11.85 0.19
CA GLY A 620 -18.17 11.04 1.38
C GLY A 620 -19.45 10.21 1.36
N TYR A 621 -20.20 10.18 0.26
CA TYR A 621 -21.46 9.43 0.15
C TYR A 621 -21.50 8.59 -1.12
N ASN A 622 -22.12 7.41 -1.02
CA ASN A 622 -22.46 6.55 -2.15
C ASN A 622 -23.88 6.86 -2.63
N GLY A 623 -24.09 6.84 -3.94
CA GLY A 623 -25.40 6.82 -4.58
C GLY A 623 -25.47 5.68 -5.58
N ASP A 624 -26.59 4.96 -5.58
CA ASP A 624 -26.71 3.65 -6.23
C ASP A 624 -28.01 3.48 -7.02
N THR A 625 -27.90 2.91 -8.21
CA THR A 625 -29.02 2.72 -9.13
C THR A 625 -28.67 1.75 -10.25
N SER A 626 -29.67 0.98 -10.69
CA SER A 626 -29.54 0.07 -11.82
C SER A 626 -30.79 0.04 -12.68
N ALA A 627 -30.60 -0.29 -13.96
CA ALA A 627 -31.69 -0.48 -14.90
C ALA A 627 -31.37 -1.60 -15.88
N THR A 628 -32.40 -2.31 -16.33
CA THR A 628 -32.29 -3.31 -17.39
C THR A 628 -32.67 -2.71 -18.75
N PHE A 629 -31.79 -2.85 -19.73
CA PHE A 629 -31.92 -2.38 -21.11
C PHE A 629 -32.13 -3.54 -22.07
N PHE A 630 -32.64 -3.24 -23.27
CA PHE A 630 -32.82 -4.20 -24.34
C PHE A 630 -31.61 -4.19 -25.28
N CYS A 631 -31.04 -5.35 -25.59
CA CYS A 631 -29.94 -5.47 -26.56
C CYS A 631 -30.52 -5.64 -27.97
N GLY A 632 -30.90 -4.52 -28.60
CA GLY A 632 -31.62 -4.53 -29.88
C GLY A 632 -33.06 -5.05 -29.76
N ASP A 633 -33.53 -5.79 -30.78
CA ASP A 633 -34.89 -6.34 -30.81
C ASP A 633 -34.99 -7.64 -29.99
N VAL A 634 -35.57 -7.54 -28.80
CA VAL A 634 -35.77 -8.67 -27.88
C VAL A 634 -37.16 -9.28 -27.97
N ASP A 635 -37.31 -10.51 -27.48
CA ASP A 635 -38.60 -11.22 -27.47
C ASP A 635 -39.63 -10.58 -26.51
N GLU A 636 -40.92 -10.84 -26.74
CA GLU A 636 -41.99 -10.26 -25.90
C GLU A 636 -41.94 -10.75 -24.44
N LYS A 637 -41.30 -11.90 -24.17
CA LYS A 637 -41.16 -12.41 -22.81
C LYS A 637 -40.13 -11.59 -22.01
N ALA A 638 -39.00 -11.23 -22.62
CA ALA A 638 -37.98 -10.37 -22.06
C ALA A 638 -38.54 -8.95 -21.82
N LYS A 639 -39.27 -8.38 -22.80
CA LYS A 639 -39.96 -7.09 -22.62
C LYS A 639 -40.92 -7.12 -21.43
N LYS A 640 -41.70 -8.21 -21.31
CA LYS A 640 -42.65 -8.36 -20.21
C LYS A 640 -41.95 -8.52 -18.86
N LEU A 641 -40.84 -9.26 -18.81
CA LEU A 641 -40.03 -9.41 -17.60
C LEU A 641 -39.50 -8.05 -17.13
N VAL A 642 -38.81 -7.32 -18.00
CA VAL A 642 -38.26 -5.98 -17.71
C VAL A 642 -39.35 -5.02 -17.23
N GLN A 643 -40.51 -5.00 -17.91
CA GLN A 643 -41.65 -4.19 -17.50
C GLN A 643 -42.13 -4.54 -16.08
N VAL A 644 -42.33 -5.83 -15.79
CA VAL A 644 -42.87 -6.28 -14.49
C VAL A 644 -41.87 -6.07 -13.36
N THR A 645 -40.58 -6.20 -13.61
CA THR A 645 -39.53 -5.86 -12.64
C THR A 645 -39.57 -4.38 -12.27
N LYS A 646 -39.63 -3.48 -13.27
CA LYS A 646 -39.76 -2.04 -13.04
C LYS A 646 -41.04 -1.69 -12.26
N GLU A 647 -42.18 -2.24 -12.67
CA GLU A 647 -43.44 -2.05 -11.94
C GLU A 647 -43.38 -2.57 -10.49
N SER A 648 -42.58 -3.62 -10.23
CA SER A 648 -42.40 -4.16 -8.87
C SER A 648 -41.63 -3.19 -7.99
N LEU A 649 -40.56 -2.57 -8.52
CA LEU A 649 -39.81 -1.51 -7.85
C LEU A 649 -40.71 -0.31 -7.55
N ASP A 650 -41.40 0.22 -8.55
CA ASP A 650 -42.26 1.40 -8.41
C ASP A 650 -43.34 1.19 -7.35
N LYS A 651 -43.99 0.01 -7.37
CA LYS A 651 -45.00 -0.35 -6.36
C LYS A 651 -44.39 -0.47 -4.97
N ALA A 652 -43.19 -1.02 -4.84
CA ALA A 652 -42.50 -1.11 -3.56
C ALA A 652 -42.16 0.27 -3.00
N ILE A 653 -41.64 1.19 -3.83
CA ILE A 653 -41.32 2.57 -3.41
C ILE A 653 -42.59 3.31 -3.01
N SER A 654 -43.70 3.13 -3.75
CA SER A 654 -44.97 3.85 -3.50
C SER A 654 -45.57 3.61 -2.10
N ILE A 655 -45.21 2.50 -1.45
CA ILE A 655 -45.68 2.17 -0.10
C ILE A 655 -44.70 2.60 1.00
N CYS A 656 -43.52 3.10 0.66
CA CYS A 656 -42.47 3.49 1.60
C CYS A 656 -42.82 4.80 2.32
N GLY A 657 -42.45 4.87 3.59
CA GLY A 657 -42.67 6.06 4.42
C GLY A 657 -42.37 5.80 5.90
N ALA A 658 -42.23 6.87 6.67
CA ALA A 658 -41.89 6.77 8.09
C ALA A 658 -42.87 5.87 8.86
N GLY A 659 -42.34 4.88 9.58
CA GLY A 659 -43.10 3.92 10.38
C GLY A 659 -43.63 2.70 9.61
N VAL A 660 -43.50 2.65 8.27
CA VAL A 660 -43.88 1.49 7.46
C VAL A 660 -42.92 0.32 7.76
N LYS A 661 -43.44 -0.92 7.80
CA LYS A 661 -42.63 -2.12 8.06
C LYS A 661 -41.86 -2.55 6.81
N TYR A 662 -40.57 -2.83 6.92
CA TYR A 662 -39.72 -3.28 5.81
C TYR A 662 -40.30 -4.47 5.05
N LYS A 663 -40.83 -5.48 5.76
CA LYS A 663 -41.44 -6.67 5.14
C LYS A 663 -42.60 -6.40 4.17
N LYS A 664 -43.20 -5.19 4.18
CA LYS A 664 -44.21 -4.82 3.18
C LYS A 664 -43.60 -4.65 1.79
N ILE A 665 -42.32 -4.26 1.67
CA ILE A 665 -41.59 -4.16 0.39
C ILE A 665 -41.60 -5.53 -0.28
N GLY A 666 -41.01 -6.54 0.38
CA GLY A 666 -40.93 -7.88 -0.19
C GLY A 666 -42.29 -8.56 -0.41
N LYS A 667 -43.31 -8.23 0.39
CA LYS A 667 -44.68 -8.66 0.10
C LYS A 667 -45.21 -8.05 -1.20
N THR A 668 -45.02 -6.76 -1.40
CA THR A 668 -45.58 -6.01 -2.55
C THR A 668 -44.93 -6.46 -3.86
N ILE A 669 -43.60 -6.62 -3.87
CA ILE A 669 -42.83 -7.12 -5.02
C ILE A 669 -43.31 -8.53 -5.39
N HIS A 670 -43.31 -9.44 -4.43
CA HIS A 670 -43.67 -10.83 -4.67
C HIS A 670 -45.15 -11.01 -5.05
N ASP A 671 -46.08 -10.24 -4.45
CA ASP A 671 -47.50 -10.25 -4.83
C ASP A 671 -47.70 -9.76 -6.29
N HIS A 672 -46.83 -8.88 -6.80
CA HIS A 672 -46.87 -8.45 -8.20
C HIS A 672 -46.23 -9.48 -9.13
N ALA A 673 -45.04 -10.00 -8.78
CA ALA A 673 -44.34 -11.04 -9.54
C ALA A 673 -45.19 -12.31 -9.72
N ASP A 674 -45.91 -12.76 -8.69
CA ASP A 674 -46.78 -13.95 -8.73
C ASP A 674 -47.88 -13.86 -9.80
N LYS A 675 -48.43 -12.67 -10.03
CA LYS A 675 -49.49 -12.46 -11.06
C LYS A 675 -48.97 -12.75 -12.46
N HIS A 676 -47.67 -12.59 -12.65
CA HIS A 676 -46.97 -12.83 -13.91
C HIS A 676 -46.19 -14.14 -13.91
N LYS A 677 -46.27 -14.93 -12.82
CA LYS A 677 -45.57 -16.20 -12.62
C LYS A 677 -44.05 -16.09 -12.68
N TYR A 678 -43.50 -14.96 -12.23
CA TYR A 678 -42.05 -14.76 -12.11
C TYR A 678 -41.54 -15.13 -10.72
N GLY A 679 -40.31 -15.62 -10.68
CA GLY A 679 -39.58 -15.86 -9.45
C GLY A 679 -39.04 -14.55 -8.85
N VAL A 680 -38.85 -14.51 -7.53
CA VAL A 680 -38.17 -13.42 -6.83
C VAL A 680 -36.91 -13.98 -6.17
N VAL A 681 -35.76 -13.44 -6.54
CA VAL A 681 -34.46 -13.84 -5.97
C VAL A 681 -34.42 -13.55 -4.46
N ARG A 682 -33.76 -14.42 -3.69
CA ARG A 682 -33.74 -14.35 -2.21
C ARG A 682 -32.37 -14.07 -1.62
N GLN A 683 -31.32 -14.27 -2.41
CA GLN A 683 -29.93 -14.21 -1.99
C GLN A 683 -29.38 -12.79 -2.04
N PHE A 684 -29.91 -11.96 -2.95
CA PHE A 684 -29.59 -10.54 -3.08
C PHE A 684 -30.78 -9.68 -2.61
N VAL A 685 -30.45 -8.59 -1.93
CA VAL A 685 -31.35 -7.83 -1.05
C VAL A 685 -30.93 -6.38 -1.12
N GLY A 686 -31.88 -5.46 -0.98
CA GLY A 686 -31.54 -4.04 -0.85
C GLY A 686 -30.81 -3.76 0.46
N HIS A 687 -30.17 -2.60 0.54
CA HIS A 687 -29.29 -2.24 1.65
C HIS A 687 -29.40 -0.77 2.03
N GLY A 688 -29.04 -0.46 3.27
CA GLY A 688 -28.79 0.91 3.69
C GLY A 688 -27.57 1.47 2.97
N ILE A 689 -27.68 2.70 2.51
CA ILE A 689 -26.64 3.37 1.74
C ILE A 689 -26.42 4.80 2.21
N GLY A 690 -25.16 5.24 2.18
CA GLY A 690 -24.75 6.60 2.50
C GLY A 690 -23.23 6.67 2.54
N ARG A 691 -22.64 6.94 3.71
CA ARG A 691 -21.18 6.94 3.86
C ARG A 691 -20.53 5.57 3.67
N VAL A 692 -21.32 4.52 3.90
CA VAL A 692 -20.96 3.12 3.65
C VAL A 692 -21.78 2.66 2.45
N PHE A 693 -21.16 1.87 1.56
CA PHE A 693 -21.79 1.33 0.36
C PHE A 693 -22.95 0.39 0.74
N HIS A 694 -22.64 -0.74 1.39
CA HIS A 694 -23.63 -1.68 1.93
C HIS A 694 -23.69 -1.60 3.46
N SER A 695 -24.83 -1.21 4.01
CA SER A 695 -25.08 -1.11 5.46
C SER A 695 -26.51 -1.48 5.85
N ASP A 696 -26.86 -1.41 7.13
CA ASP A 696 -28.25 -1.57 7.57
C ASP A 696 -29.13 -0.40 7.09
N PRO A 697 -30.38 -0.65 6.68
CA PRO A 697 -31.14 -1.90 6.87
C PRO A 697 -31.01 -2.86 5.69
N VAL A 698 -31.11 -4.16 5.98
CA VAL A 698 -31.32 -5.19 4.95
C VAL A 698 -32.77 -5.20 4.46
N VAL A 699 -32.98 -5.07 3.15
CA VAL A 699 -34.30 -4.95 2.51
C VAL A 699 -34.60 -6.19 1.65
N LEU A 700 -35.39 -7.10 2.21
CA LEU A 700 -35.78 -8.34 1.51
C LEU A 700 -36.87 -8.09 0.46
N HIS A 701 -36.64 -8.54 -0.78
CA HIS A 701 -37.58 -8.40 -1.91
C HIS A 701 -38.68 -9.47 -2.00
N PHE A 702 -38.63 -10.50 -1.17
CA PHE A 702 -39.62 -11.57 -1.13
C PHE A 702 -40.48 -11.54 0.14
N ARG A 703 -41.63 -12.23 0.14
CA ARG A 703 -42.49 -12.36 1.33
C ARG A 703 -41.71 -12.92 2.51
N ASN A 704 -41.66 -12.17 3.59
CA ASN A 704 -40.91 -12.53 4.79
C ASN A 704 -41.64 -12.05 6.07
N ASN A 705 -41.13 -12.47 7.22
CA ASN A 705 -41.68 -12.11 8.53
C ASN A 705 -40.74 -11.22 9.36
N GLU A 706 -39.69 -10.67 8.74
CA GLU A 706 -38.69 -9.87 9.43
C GLU A 706 -39.29 -8.63 10.12
N ALA A 707 -38.71 -8.30 11.26
CA ALA A 707 -39.08 -7.13 12.03
C ALA A 707 -38.43 -5.85 11.44
N GLY A 708 -38.76 -4.69 11.99
CA GLY A 708 -38.19 -3.41 11.56
C GLY A 708 -39.19 -2.48 10.89
N ARG A 709 -38.92 -1.18 11.00
CA ARG A 709 -39.73 -0.09 10.44
C ARG A 709 -38.80 0.99 9.87
N MET A 710 -39.25 1.59 8.78
CA MET A 710 -38.58 2.72 8.15
C MET A 710 -38.59 3.92 9.08
N VAL A 711 -37.46 4.61 9.18
CA VAL A 711 -37.28 5.79 10.04
C VAL A 711 -37.14 7.04 9.15
N LEU A 712 -37.60 8.18 9.65
CA LEU A 712 -37.43 9.46 8.96
C LEU A 712 -35.94 9.77 8.71
N ASN A 713 -35.63 10.31 7.53
CA ASN A 713 -34.28 10.62 7.03
C ASN A 713 -33.37 9.40 6.81
N GLN A 714 -33.94 8.19 6.78
CA GLN A 714 -33.20 6.98 6.46
C GLN A 714 -33.08 6.83 4.94
N THR A 715 -31.90 6.43 4.46
CA THR A 715 -31.60 6.12 3.06
C THR A 715 -31.32 4.64 2.89
N PHE A 716 -31.90 4.02 1.86
CA PHE A 716 -31.67 2.62 1.49
C PHE A 716 -32.08 2.37 0.03
N THR A 717 -31.62 1.26 -0.52
CA THR A 717 -31.93 0.79 -1.88
C THR A 717 -33.12 -0.17 -1.87
N ILE A 718 -33.86 -0.18 -2.97
CA ILE A 718 -34.81 -1.25 -3.30
C ILE A 718 -34.43 -1.72 -4.70
N GLU A 719 -34.08 -3.00 -4.84
CA GLU A 719 -33.41 -3.54 -6.03
C GLU A 719 -33.95 -4.94 -6.42
N PRO A 720 -35.27 -5.09 -6.72
CA PRO A 720 -35.85 -6.40 -6.99
C PRO A 720 -35.26 -7.05 -8.23
N MET A 721 -34.75 -8.27 -8.07
CA MET A 721 -34.37 -9.16 -9.16
C MET A 721 -35.48 -10.20 -9.38
N LEU A 722 -36.08 -10.20 -10.58
CA LEU A 722 -37.11 -11.18 -10.97
C LEU A 722 -36.58 -12.13 -12.03
N THR A 723 -36.95 -13.42 -11.93
CA THR A 723 -36.52 -14.46 -12.87
C THR A 723 -37.70 -15.10 -13.61
N VAL A 724 -37.47 -15.53 -14.86
CA VAL A 724 -38.48 -16.26 -15.64
C VAL A 724 -38.64 -17.71 -15.15
N GLY A 725 -37.53 -18.33 -14.76
CA GLY A 725 -37.49 -19.73 -14.33
C GLY A 725 -37.05 -19.88 -12.88
N SER A 726 -35.92 -20.54 -12.66
CA SER A 726 -35.38 -20.83 -11.33
C SER A 726 -34.99 -19.55 -10.59
N ILE A 727 -35.17 -19.55 -9.27
CA ILE A 727 -34.65 -18.52 -8.36
C ILE A 727 -33.34 -18.95 -7.69
N LYS A 728 -32.85 -20.16 -7.99
CA LYS A 728 -31.63 -20.68 -7.40
C LYS A 728 -30.44 -20.11 -8.15
N PRO A 729 -29.48 -19.47 -7.46
CA PRO A 729 -28.28 -18.96 -8.08
C PRO A 729 -27.22 -20.04 -8.25
N VAL A 730 -26.41 -19.88 -9.28
CA VAL A 730 -25.11 -20.55 -9.46
C VAL A 730 -24.08 -19.45 -9.68
N MET A 731 -23.02 -19.44 -8.88
CA MET A 731 -21.92 -18.48 -8.99
C MET A 731 -20.85 -19.06 -9.92
N TRP A 732 -20.30 -18.24 -10.79
CA TRP A 732 -19.18 -18.62 -11.67
C TRP A 732 -17.85 -18.63 -10.92
N ASP A 733 -16.82 -19.19 -11.57
CA ASP A 733 -15.44 -19.31 -11.05
C ASP A 733 -14.73 -17.96 -10.82
N ASP A 734 -15.35 -16.84 -11.24
CA ASP A 734 -14.86 -15.48 -10.98
C ASP A 734 -15.27 -14.94 -9.60
N ASP A 735 -16.04 -15.71 -8.83
CA ASP A 735 -16.57 -15.37 -7.51
C ASP A 735 -17.56 -14.18 -7.47
N TRP A 736 -18.03 -13.69 -8.64
CA TRP A 736 -18.92 -12.52 -8.74
C TRP A 736 -20.14 -12.75 -9.61
N THR A 737 -19.96 -13.35 -10.79
CA THR A 737 -21.06 -13.53 -11.76
C THR A 737 -22.03 -14.56 -11.22
N VAL A 738 -23.31 -14.17 -11.09
CA VAL A 738 -24.36 -15.03 -10.56
C VAL A 738 -25.44 -15.22 -11.60
N ILE A 739 -25.62 -16.47 -12.01
CA ILE A 739 -26.62 -16.88 -12.99
C ILE A 739 -27.73 -17.69 -12.33
N THR A 740 -28.88 -17.81 -12.99
CA THR A 740 -29.92 -18.76 -12.59
C THR A 740 -29.47 -20.20 -12.88
N GLU A 741 -29.82 -21.16 -12.00
CA GLU A 741 -29.46 -22.59 -12.16
C GLU A 741 -29.94 -23.19 -13.50
N ASP A 742 -31.02 -22.66 -14.06
CA ASP A 742 -31.59 -23.07 -15.33
C ASP A 742 -31.23 -22.15 -16.52
N ALA A 743 -30.31 -21.20 -16.31
CA ALA A 743 -29.91 -20.18 -17.28
C ALA A 743 -31.07 -19.36 -17.87
N SER A 744 -32.20 -19.28 -17.16
CA SER A 744 -33.32 -18.42 -17.53
C SER A 744 -33.03 -16.94 -17.28
N LEU A 745 -33.67 -16.06 -18.05
CA LEU A 745 -33.50 -14.60 -17.95
C LEU A 745 -33.89 -14.08 -16.55
N SER A 746 -33.12 -13.09 -16.10
CA SER A 746 -33.36 -12.28 -14.90
C SER A 746 -33.33 -10.81 -15.27
N ALA A 747 -34.14 -9.98 -14.62
CA ALA A 747 -34.10 -8.52 -14.77
C ALA A 747 -34.12 -7.84 -13.40
N GLN A 748 -33.47 -6.68 -13.31
CA GLN A 748 -33.35 -5.86 -12.11
C GLN A 748 -33.56 -4.38 -12.42
N PHE A 749 -34.14 -3.66 -11.47
CA PHE A 749 -34.15 -2.20 -11.42
C PHE A 749 -33.87 -1.79 -10.00
N GLU A 750 -33.25 -0.63 -9.82
CA GLU A 750 -32.91 -0.14 -8.50
C GLU A 750 -32.98 1.37 -8.36
N HIS A 751 -33.45 1.81 -7.20
CA HIS A 751 -33.30 3.18 -6.76
C HIS A 751 -32.81 3.28 -5.32
N THR A 752 -31.93 4.25 -5.07
CA THR A 752 -31.69 4.80 -3.75
C THR A 752 -32.84 5.73 -3.36
N ILE A 753 -33.48 5.47 -2.20
CA ILE A 753 -34.58 6.30 -1.69
C ILE A 753 -34.27 6.93 -0.33
N LEU A 754 -34.83 8.12 -0.09
CA LEU A 754 -34.83 8.83 1.19
C LEU A 754 -36.23 8.81 1.81
N ILE A 755 -36.35 8.32 3.05
CA ILE A 755 -37.62 8.35 3.77
C ILE A 755 -37.89 9.76 4.31
N THR A 756 -38.98 10.37 3.84
CA THR A 756 -39.40 11.72 4.23
C THR A 756 -40.64 11.67 5.13
N LYS A 757 -41.11 12.84 5.57
CA LYS A 757 -42.36 12.95 6.37
C LYS A 757 -43.61 12.57 5.56
N HIS A 758 -43.53 12.62 4.23
CA HIS A 758 -44.67 12.46 3.33
C HIS A 758 -44.64 11.16 2.52
N GLY A 759 -43.59 10.34 2.65
CA GLY A 759 -43.41 9.10 1.90
C GLY A 759 -41.93 8.77 1.71
N ALA A 760 -41.55 8.44 0.47
CA ALA A 760 -40.17 8.26 0.04
C ALA A 760 -39.87 9.19 -1.15
N GLU A 761 -38.67 9.76 -1.15
CA GLU A 761 -38.09 10.53 -2.26
C GLU A 761 -37.08 9.65 -2.99
N ILE A 762 -37.16 9.58 -4.32
CA ILE A 762 -36.23 8.84 -5.16
C ILE A 762 -35.04 9.75 -5.44
N LEU A 763 -33.86 9.40 -4.95
CA LEU A 763 -32.64 10.21 -5.12
C LEU A 763 -31.96 9.98 -6.48
N THR A 764 -32.23 8.84 -7.11
CA THR A 764 -31.65 8.45 -8.40
C THR A 764 -32.68 8.44 -9.52
N ASN A 765 -33.61 9.40 -9.51
CA ASN A 765 -34.62 9.52 -10.56
C ASN A 765 -33.96 10.02 -11.86
N CYS A 766 -34.17 9.30 -12.96
CA CYS A 766 -33.63 9.62 -14.28
C CYS A 766 -34.71 10.26 -15.18
#